data_AF-A8Q913-F1
#
_entry.id   AF-A8Q913-F1
#
_cell.length_a   1.000
_cell.length_b   1.000
_cell.length_c   1.000
_cell.angle_alpha   90.00
_cell.angle_beta   90.00
_cell.angle_gamma   90.00
#
_symmetry.space_group_name_H-M   'P 1'
#
loop_
_entity.id
_entity.type
_entity.pdbx_description
1 polymer ?
#
loop_
_entity_poly.entity_id
_entity_poly.type
_entity_poly.pdbx_seq_one_letter_code
_entity_poly.pdbx_strand_id
1 'polypeptide(L)'
;MYMAKDTYTETVEKITAHYLPTWLQGMQVLLEAFIYNASAEAALERFVWEEVGLKHQIVSFLGTASHFTSIFQAYAPALVQLVVSNLRAYVPLFIASELQRSVLPPLMLDGDSDVLCTVPALAESCLLFLMRQLRSKTMRQICVRDGIGGDGIATDMLNEILLLMRTYAQATREDIETWDSDVDVYVEQDDADNVQAGLRPTTADLMESMLDTFPLPVLRLCRAWVDEPLLNGNDSVRVDEMDVETAWVPLEAKLWLLGSTHEAVSEVLLDREEPDFLSIPNMLERLVLPNVSMHAPAYLCGRCFIVSSQYVEALPEDVARKIFLAAMETIHAPDELVSLQVKLSAVRAICNIQREKPEVTKHDGGTVLKQFGGLLPNATHSTLVLILETIEAFIPQRTTTSDLDLATLIHTVHAVLKVWYSHTMDPSVELSVSYVLQTLVQCPIAGCREHTVRVCLEALAPCLAVEQEEVSLAPSAAAMIRSVLQVADAASLSPVVPTLFPRVAAYMLVADDVEAMQNLIQSLVMILDKCPETVLACSDERGVAAIQVMLHIIERVLCMDEQMCGNALGKFLVTIFVQAGQQLAPVMAALLHALVAKLAHATTSECAWTLLYALAFLMAHHADAVVKQLDSTDMDRGESALVLFVRRWLADVGYVTTPDVMRVHIQGLVQLFMHWTPSLEALYVDGDVLPAPDDRIMTRSRAKSRKYA
;
A
#
# COMPACT_ATOMS: atom_id res chain seq x y z
N MET A 1 25.86 -7.51 -23.22
CA MET A 1 26.01 -8.99 -23.28
C MET A 1 24.98 -9.72 -22.44
N TYR A 2 24.73 -9.30 -21.19
CA TYR A 2 23.71 -9.94 -20.33
C TYR A 2 22.34 -10.07 -21.03
N MET A 3 21.82 -8.98 -21.60
CA MET A 3 20.56 -8.95 -22.37
C MET A 3 20.52 -9.85 -23.64
N ALA A 4 21.66 -10.38 -24.07
CA ALA A 4 21.80 -11.19 -25.29
C ALA A 4 22.18 -12.65 -24.99
N LYS A 5 22.37 -13.01 -23.72
CA LYS A 5 22.87 -14.33 -23.29
C LYS A 5 21.94 -15.48 -23.70
N ASP A 6 20.63 -15.23 -23.66
CA ASP A 6 19.64 -16.27 -23.97
C ASP A 6 19.38 -16.39 -25.47
N THR A 7 19.59 -15.30 -26.23
CA THR A 7 19.38 -15.27 -27.68
C THR A 7 20.60 -15.72 -28.48
N TYR A 8 21.81 -15.38 -28.00
CA TYR A 8 23.08 -15.65 -28.68
C TYR A 8 24.03 -16.41 -27.77
N THR A 9 23.56 -17.52 -27.21
CA THR A 9 24.22 -18.26 -26.13
C THR A 9 25.67 -18.61 -26.46
N GLU A 10 25.94 -19.26 -27.61
CA GLU A 10 27.30 -19.65 -27.99
C GLU A 10 28.25 -18.45 -28.15
N THR A 11 27.77 -17.35 -28.73
CA THR A 11 28.58 -16.15 -28.94
C THR A 11 28.90 -15.47 -27.62
N VAL A 12 27.91 -15.34 -26.74
CA VAL A 12 28.10 -14.75 -25.41
C VAL A 12 28.98 -15.64 -24.53
N GLU A 13 28.84 -16.96 -24.60
CA GLU A 13 29.71 -17.90 -23.89
C GLU A 13 31.16 -17.78 -24.36
N LYS A 14 31.43 -17.73 -25.67
CA LYS A 14 32.79 -17.55 -26.20
C LYS A 14 33.44 -16.25 -25.72
N ILE A 15 32.70 -15.13 -25.76
CA ILE A 15 33.24 -13.83 -25.36
C ILE A 15 33.45 -13.80 -23.84
N THR A 16 32.48 -14.26 -23.04
CA THR A 16 32.59 -14.24 -21.58
C THR A 16 33.68 -15.20 -21.09
N ALA A 17 33.81 -16.40 -21.67
CA ALA A 17 34.90 -17.33 -21.33
C ALA A 17 36.29 -16.76 -21.62
N HIS A 18 36.44 -15.89 -22.62
CA HIS A 18 37.72 -15.27 -22.96
C HIS A 18 38.05 -14.05 -22.09
N TYR A 19 37.12 -13.12 -21.92
CA TYR A 19 37.41 -11.83 -21.27
C TYR A 19 37.10 -11.83 -19.77
N LEU A 20 35.99 -12.44 -19.34
CA LEU A 20 35.51 -12.30 -17.96
C LEU A 20 36.50 -12.79 -16.90
N PRO A 21 37.20 -13.95 -17.06
CA PRO A 21 38.20 -14.40 -16.09
C PRO A 21 39.29 -13.37 -15.80
N THR A 22 39.83 -12.74 -16.86
CA THR A 22 40.89 -11.72 -16.75
C THR A 22 40.39 -10.49 -15.99
N TRP A 23 39.16 -10.05 -16.28
CA TRP A 23 38.53 -8.95 -15.54
C TRP A 23 38.31 -9.31 -14.07
N LEU A 24 37.75 -10.50 -13.77
CA LEU A 24 37.52 -10.94 -12.39
C LEU A 24 38.83 -11.01 -11.59
N GLN A 25 39.91 -11.52 -12.19
CA GLN A 25 41.23 -11.52 -11.56
C GLN A 25 41.77 -10.11 -11.33
N GLY A 26 41.61 -9.20 -12.31
CA GLY A 26 41.97 -7.80 -12.13
C GLY A 26 41.19 -7.13 -10.99
N MET A 27 39.89 -7.40 -10.89
CA MET A 27 39.04 -6.89 -9.81
C MET A 27 39.45 -7.44 -8.44
N GLN A 28 39.86 -8.71 -8.34
CA GLN A 28 40.42 -9.26 -7.09
C GLN A 28 41.65 -8.47 -6.63
N VAL A 29 42.61 -8.24 -7.53
CA VAL A 29 43.83 -7.49 -7.21
C VAL A 29 43.51 -6.05 -6.77
N LEU A 30 42.56 -5.39 -7.44
CA LEU A 30 42.16 -4.02 -7.10
C LEU A 30 41.39 -3.92 -5.79
N LEU A 31 40.64 -4.96 -5.40
CA LEU A 31 39.98 -5.02 -4.09
C LEU A 31 40.94 -5.37 -2.95
N GLU A 32 42.04 -6.07 -3.23
CA GLU A 32 43.08 -6.39 -2.25
C GLU A 32 43.98 -5.19 -1.90
N ALA A 33 44.17 -4.26 -2.84
CA ALA A 33 44.96 -3.06 -2.60
C ALA A 33 44.28 -2.15 -1.56
N PHE A 34 45.01 -1.82 -0.48
CA PHE A 34 44.50 -0.99 0.62
C PHE A 34 45.47 0.14 0.96
N ILE A 35 45.00 1.38 0.93
CA ILE A 35 45.81 2.58 1.21
C ILE A 35 45.36 3.34 2.47
N TYR A 36 44.21 3.01 3.08
CA TYR A 36 43.70 3.76 4.22
C TYR A 36 44.48 3.48 5.52
N ASN A 37 45.53 4.27 5.76
CA ASN A 37 46.15 4.43 7.07
C ASN A 37 45.64 5.74 7.68
N ALA A 38 45.00 5.67 8.85
CA ALA A 38 44.36 6.77 9.56
C ALA A 38 45.31 7.90 10.05
N SER A 39 46.54 7.99 9.52
CA SER A 39 47.64 8.78 10.10
C SER A 39 48.29 9.80 9.17
N ALA A 40 47.68 10.28 8.07
CA ALA A 40 48.35 11.26 7.20
C ALA A 40 47.45 12.27 6.46
N GLU A 41 47.98 13.51 6.44
CA GLU A 41 47.64 14.80 5.82
C GLU A 41 46.64 14.87 4.64
N ALA A 42 45.97 16.02 4.51
CA ALA A 42 44.95 16.42 3.53
C ALA A 42 45.16 16.06 2.03
N ALA A 43 46.39 15.70 1.61
CA ALA A 43 46.62 15.15 0.28
C ALA A 43 46.11 13.70 0.14
N LEU A 44 46.03 12.93 1.24
CA LEU A 44 45.45 11.59 1.29
C LEU A 44 43.92 11.62 1.12
N GLU A 45 43.23 12.66 1.59
CA GLU A 45 41.77 12.72 1.60
C GLU A 45 41.17 12.59 0.20
N ARG A 46 41.68 13.32 -0.81
CA ARG A 46 41.16 13.22 -2.19
C ARG A 46 41.36 11.83 -2.80
N PHE A 47 42.53 11.21 -2.58
CA PHE A 47 42.80 9.86 -3.10
C PHE A 47 41.93 8.79 -2.43
N VAL A 48 41.59 8.97 -1.15
CA VAL A 48 40.70 8.06 -0.42
C VAL A 48 39.31 8.02 -1.07
N TRP A 49 38.75 9.17 -1.45
CA TRP A 49 37.43 9.25 -2.08
C TRP A 49 37.42 8.72 -3.53
N GLU A 50 38.50 8.94 -4.29
CA GLU A 50 38.68 8.30 -5.60
C GLU A 50 38.77 6.77 -5.49
N GLU A 51 39.43 6.25 -4.45
CA GLU A 51 39.48 4.80 -4.16
C GLU A 51 38.10 4.24 -3.78
N VAL A 52 37.31 4.97 -2.98
CA VAL A 52 35.91 4.61 -2.66
C VAL A 52 35.09 4.49 -3.94
N GLY A 53 35.18 5.48 -4.83
CA GLY A 53 34.52 5.47 -6.14
C GLY A 53 34.95 4.30 -7.03
N LEU A 54 36.25 4.03 -7.10
CA LEU A 54 36.77 2.87 -7.84
C LEU A 54 36.17 1.57 -7.30
N LYS A 55 36.22 1.35 -5.99
CA LYS A 55 35.70 0.11 -5.36
C LYS A 55 34.20 -0.04 -5.54
N HIS A 56 33.45 1.05 -5.50
CA HIS A 56 32.02 1.04 -5.77
C HIS A 56 31.74 0.54 -7.21
N GLN A 57 32.48 1.04 -8.20
CA GLN A 57 32.36 0.59 -9.59
C GLN A 57 32.76 -0.88 -9.77
N ILE A 58 33.80 -1.33 -9.05
CA ILE A 58 34.21 -2.74 -9.05
C ILE A 58 33.05 -3.62 -8.54
N VAL A 59 32.46 -3.28 -7.40
CA VAL A 59 31.37 -4.06 -6.79
C VAL A 59 30.11 -4.05 -7.67
N SER A 60 29.78 -2.91 -8.27
CA SER A 60 28.70 -2.83 -9.26
C SER A 60 28.94 -3.75 -10.47
N PHE A 61 30.18 -3.77 -10.98
CA PHE A 61 30.60 -4.72 -12.01
C PHE A 61 30.44 -6.18 -11.55
N LEU A 62 30.86 -6.52 -10.31
CA LEU A 62 30.71 -7.86 -9.76
C LEU A 62 29.23 -8.28 -9.68
N GLY A 63 28.34 -7.35 -9.33
CA GLY A 63 26.89 -7.56 -9.37
C GLY A 63 26.42 -8.02 -10.75
N THR A 64 26.84 -7.34 -11.81
CA THR A 64 26.52 -7.73 -13.19
C THR A 64 27.21 -9.04 -13.58
N ALA A 65 28.48 -9.21 -13.25
CA ALA A 65 29.28 -10.39 -13.58
C ALA A 65 28.72 -11.68 -12.96
N SER A 66 28.08 -11.58 -11.79
CA SER A 66 27.49 -12.73 -11.09
C SER A 66 26.40 -13.48 -11.87
N HIS A 67 25.77 -12.83 -12.87
CA HIS A 67 24.80 -13.45 -13.78
C HIS A 67 25.44 -14.47 -14.73
N PHE A 68 26.78 -14.47 -14.88
CA PHE A 68 27.55 -15.45 -15.64
C PHE A 68 28.06 -16.55 -14.70
N THR A 69 27.12 -17.26 -14.07
CA THR A 69 27.33 -18.19 -12.96
C THR A 69 28.40 -19.27 -13.23
N SER A 70 28.48 -19.80 -14.45
CA SER A 70 29.44 -20.86 -14.82
C SER A 70 30.90 -20.44 -14.65
N ILE A 71 31.22 -19.18 -14.91
CA ILE A 71 32.58 -18.63 -14.77
C ILE A 71 32.74 -18.00 -13.38
N PHE A 72 31.75 -17.23 -12.94
CA PHE A 72 31.82 -16.45 -11.71
C PHE A 72 32.03 -17.32 -10.46
N GLN A 73 31.42 -18.51 -10.40
CA GLN A 73 31.51 -19.40 -9.23
C GLN A 73 32.94 -19.81 -8.86
N ALA A 74 33.87 -19.85 -9.81
CA ALA A 74 35.28 -20.15 -9.53
C ALA A 74 36.00 -19.02 -8.75
N TYR A 75 35.54 -17.79 -8.91
CA TYR A 75 36.12 -16.59 -8.28
C TYR A 75 35.31 -16.10 -7.08
N ALA A 76 34.03 -16.47 -7.02
CA ALA A 76 33.08 -16.04 -6.01
C ALA A 76 33.59 -16.16 -4.57
N PRO A 77 34.26 -17.25 -4.12
CA PRO A 77 34.67 -17.38 -2.73
C PRO A 77 35.64 -16.27 -2.29
N ALA A 78 36.66 -16.01 -3.10
CA ALA A 78 37.64 -14.96 -2.83
C ALA A 78 37.02 -13.57 -2.96
N LEU A 79 36.20 -13.34 -3.98
CA LEU A 79 35.54 -12.05 -4.20
C LEU A 79 34.60 -11.67 -3.05
N VAL A 80 33.79 -12.62 -2.55
CA VAL A 80 32.90 -12.38 -1.41
C VAL A 80 33.70 -12.02 -0.16
N GLN A 81 34.79 -12.75 0.13
CA GLN A 81 35.67 -12.45 1.26
C GLN A 81 36.31 -11.06 1.14
N LEU A 82 36.76 -10.68 -0.07
CA LEU A 82 37.33 -9.36 -0.32
C LEU A 82 36.31 -8.23 -0.15
N VAL A 83 35.06 -8.43 -0.60
CA VAL A 83 34.00 -7.45 -0.41
C VAL A 83 33.71 -7.24 1.08
N VAL A 84 33.60 -8.31 1.86
CA VAL A 84 33.39 -8.21 3.32
C VAL A 84 34.60 -7.55 4.00
N SER A 85 35.82 -7.91 3.60
CA SER A 85 37.03 -7.28 4.12
C SER A 85 37.10 -5.79 3.81
N ASN A 86 36.64 -5.36 2.63
CA ASN A 86 36.58 -3.95 2.26
C ASN A 86 35.53 -3.21 3.10
N LEU A 87 34.32 -3.78 3.26
CA LEU A 87 33.31 -3.24 4.19
C LEU A 87 33.92 -3.00 5.57
N ARG A 88 34.57 -4.00 6.17
CA ARG A 88 35.25 -3.86 7.46
C ARG A 88 36.28 -2.72 7.45
N ALA A 89 37.08 -2.62 6.39
CA ALA A 89 38.18 -1.69 6.33
C ALA A 89 37.73 -0.21 6.19
N TYR A 90 36.54 0.03 5.64
CA TYR A 90 35.95 1.38 5.53
C TYR A 90 35.10 1.81 6.73
N VAL A 91 34.91 0.96 7.74
CA VAL A 91 34.19 1.31 8.98
C VAL A 91 34.75 2.58 9.66
N PRO A 92 36.08 2.76 9.83
CA PRO A 92 36.60 3.98 10.46
C PRO A 92 36.26 5.25 9.67
N LEU A 93 36.30 5.18 8.33
CA LEU A 93 35.95 6.30 7.47
C LEU A 93 34.44 6.61 7.54
N PHE A 94 33.58 5.59 7.56
CA PHE A 94 32.14 5.75 7.77
C PHE A 94 31.83 6.43 9.12
N ILE A 95 32.48 6.00 10.20
CA ILE A 95 32.32 6.62 11.52
C ILE A 95 32.76 8.09 11.47
N ALA A 96 33.94 8.36 10.89
CA ALA A 96 34.49 9.71 10.80
C ALA A 96 33.65 10.64 9.92
N SER A 97 33.12 10.17 8.78
CA SER A 97 32.35 11.00 7.85
C SER A 97 30.88 11.13 8.22
N GLU A 98 30.21 10.03 8.56
CA GLU A 98 28.75 10.00 8.70
C GLU A 98 28.26 10.18 10.14
N LEU A 99 29.00 9.63 11.13
CA LEU A 99 28.58 9.67 12.53
C LEU A 99 29.20 10.85 13.30
N GLN A 100 30.49 11.13 13.04
CA GLN A 100 31.25 12.19 13.72
C GLN A 100 31.38 13.47 12.88
N ARG A 101 31.24 13.40 11.55
CA ARG A 101 31.52 14.48 10.60
C ARG A 101 32.87 15.18 10.81
N SER A 102 33.86 14.41 11.26
CA SER A 102 35.25 14.87 11.41
C SER A 102 36.00 14.90 10.07
N VAL A 103 35.50 14.16 9.07
CA VAL A 103 35.99 14.15 7.69
C VAL A 103 34.81 14.45 6.76
N LEU A 104 34.97 15.38 5.83
CA LEU A 104 33.91 15.69 4.86
C LEU A 104 34.21 15.03 3.51
N PRO A 105 33.18 14.55 2.79
CA PRO A 105 33.34 14.16 1.40
C PRO A 105 33.79 15.37 0.56
N PRO A 106 34.50 15.14 -0.57
CA PRO A 106 35.00 16.21 -1.40
C PRO A 106 33.83 16.96 -2.03
N LEU A 107 33.98 18.28 -2.18
CA LEU A 107 32.98 19.13 -2.82
C LEU A 107 32.70 18.63 -4.25
N MET A 108 31.42 18.41 -4.56
CA MET A 108 30.94 18.07 -5.89
C MET A 108 31.29 19.22 -6.85
N LEU A 109 32.23 18.99 -7.77
CA LEU A 109 32.52 19.92 -8.87
C LEU A 109 31.65 19.56 -10.08
N ASP A 110 31.22 20.58 -10.83
CA ASP A 110 30.44 20.38 -12.06
C ASP A 110 31.20 19.46 -13.05
N GLY A 111 30.67 18.26 -13.28
CA GLY A 111 31.22 17.26 -14.21
C GLY A 111 31.75 15.97 -13.58
N ASP A 112 31.90 15.90 -12.24
CA ASP A 112 32.45 14.73 -11.53
C ASP A 112 31.36 13.79 -10.95
N SER A 113 30.09 13.96 -11.33
CA SER A 113 28.96 13.18 -10.80
C SER A 113 29.08 11.67 -10.97
N ASP A 114 29.81 11.23 -12.00
CA ASP A 114 29.92 9.81 -12.37
C ASP A 114 31.07 9.09 -11.64
N VAL A 115 31.94 9.84 -10.94
CA VAL A 115 33.18 9.31 -10.30
C VAL A 115 33.16 9.48 -8.79
N LEU A 116 32.47 10.50 -8.28
CA LEU A 116 32.36 10.76 -6.84
C LEU A 116 31.40 9.78 -6.17
N CYS A 117 31.88 9.10 -5.14
CA CYS A 117 31.12 8.12 -4.37
C CYS A 117 31.37 8.32 -2.88
N THR A 118 30.33 8.16 -2.08
CA THR A 118 30.40 8.25 -0.62
C THR A 118 30.62 6.86 -0.01
N VAL A 119 31.09 6.81 1.23
CA VAL A 119 31.24 5.53 1.94
C VAL A 119 29.89 4.80 2.10
N PRO A 120 28.77 5.48 2.40
CA PRO A 120 27.45 4.85 2.35
C PRO A 120 27.11 4.20 1.02
N ALA A 121 27.36 4.86 -0.11
CA ALA A 121 27.06 4.32 -1.44
C ALA A 121 27.92 3.09 -1.80
N LEU A 122 29.19 3.08 -1.37
CA LEU A 122 30.04 1.88 -1.46
C LEU A 122 29.50 0.75 -0.58
N ALA A 123 29.17 1.05 0.68
CA ALA A 123 28.67 0.06 1.62
C ALA A 123 27.36 -0.56 1.12
N GLU A 124 26.42 0.25 0.66
CA GLU A 124 25.15 -0.18 0.06
C GLU A 124 25.39 -1.14 -1.12
N SER A 125 26.30 -0.77 -2.04
CA SER A 125 26.63 -1.62 -3.19
C SER A 125 27.24 -2.97 -2.78
N CYS A 126 28.08 -2.97 -1.74
CA CYS A 126 28.63 -4.20 -1.17
C CYS A 126 27.54 -5.07 -0.56
N LEU A 127 26.63 -4.50 0.24
CA LEU A 127 25.52 -5.23 0.86
C LEU A 127 24.57 -5.82 -0.21
N LEU A 128 24.21 -5.04 -1.24
CA LEU A 128 23.42 -5.52 -2.38
C LEU A 128 24.12 -6.65 -3.14
N PHE A 129 25.44 -6.57 -3.31
CA PHE A 129 26.21 -7.66 -3.89
C PHE A 129 26.15 -8.92 -3.03
N LEU A 130 26.35 -8.80 -1.71
CA LEU A 130 26.25 -9.93 -0.77
C LEU A 130 24.86 -10.57 -0.80
N MET A 131 23.80 -9.75 -0.80
CA MET A 131 22.41 -10.18 -0.91
C MET A 131 22.19 -11.04 -2.16
N ARG A 132 22.67 -10.60 -3.33
CA ARG A 132 22.60 -11.38 -4.59
C ARG A 132 23.35 -12.71 -4.53
N GLN A 133 24.38 -12.81 -3.69
CA GLN A 133 25.15 -14.03 -3.51
C GLN A 133 24.57 -14.99 -2.46
N LEU A 134 23.60 -14.57 -1.63
CA LEU A 134 23.08 -15.36 -0.50
C LEU A 134 22.69 -16.80 -0.85
N ARG A 135 21.94 -16.96 -1.94
CA ARG A 135 21.45 -18.28 -2.39
C ARG A 135 22.51 -19.12 -3.13
N SER A 136 23.73 -18.61 -3.29
CA SER A 136 24.81 -19.35 -3.96
C SER A 136 25.39 -20.45 -3.05
N LYS A 137 25.87 -21.54 -3.65
CA LYS A 137 26.58 -22.62 -2.93
C LYS A 137 27.80 -22.07 -2.17
N THR A 138 28.50 -21.12 -2.79
CA THR A 138 29.66 -20.44 -2.21
C THR A 138 29.29 -19.71 -0.92
N MET A 139 28.26 -18.86 -0.95
CA MET A 139 27.85 -18.11 0.24
C MET A 139 27.41 -19.05 1.36
N ARG A 140 26.66 -20.11 1.05
CA ARG A 140 26.29 -21.12 2.06
C ARG A 140 27.52 -21.73 2.73
N GLN A 141 28.55 -22.12 1.99
CA GLN A 141 29.79 -22.69 2.54
C GLN A 141 30.58 -21.69 3.39
N ILE A 142 30.49 -20.41 3.05
CA ILE A 142 31.17 -19.33 3.76
C ILE A 142 30.44 -18.98 5.06
N CYS A 143 29.11 -18.91 5.05
CA CYS A 143 28.30 -18.43 6.17
C CYS A 143 27.90 -19.51 7.18
N VAL A 144 27.78 -20.77 6.75
CA VAL A 144 27.23 -21.84 7.59
C VAL A 144 28.04 -23.13 7.46
N ARG A 145 28.34 -23.76 8.60
CA ARG A 145 28.94 -25.11 8.68
C ARG A 145 27.88 -26.13 9.07
N ASP A 146 27.92 -27.29 8.43
CA ASP A 146 27.03 -28.43 8.70
C ASP A 146 25.53 -28.09 8.55
N GLY A 147 24.66 -29.09 8.73
CA GLY A 147 23.20 -28.93 8.68
C GLY A 147 22.58 -28.88 7.27
N ILE A 148 21.28 -29.18 7.21
CA ILE A 148 20.42 -29.12 6.01
C ILE A 148 19.23 -28.22 6.36
N GLY A 149 18.77 -27.37 5.43
CA GLY A 149 17.50 -26.65 5.60
C GLY A 149 17.48 -25.58 6.69
N GLY A 150 18.63 -25.04 7.10
CA GLY A 150 18.71 -23.96 8.09
C GLY A 150 19.26 -24.36 9.46
N ASP A 151 19.52 -25.64 9.73
CA ASP A 151 20.00 -26.12 11.06
C ASP A 151 21.52 -25.97 11.30
N GLY A 152 22.25 -25.34 10.38
CA GLY A 152 23.70 -25.26 10.47
C GLY A 152 24.21 -24.32 11.58
N ILE A 153 25.53 -24.31 11.76
CA ILE A 153 26.24 -23.47 12.72
C ILE A 153 26.81 -22.26 11.97
N ALA A 154 26.57 -21.06 12.50
CA ALA A 154 27.12 -19.82 11.96
C ALA A 154 28.65 -19.86 11.94
N THR A 155 29.26 -19.38 10.86
CA THR A 155 30.71 -19.13 10.80
C THR A 155 31.07 -17.74 11.32
N ASP A 156 32.35 -17.52 11.54
CA ASP A 156 32.90 -16.19 11.84
C ASP A 156 32.55 -15.16 10.76
N MET A 157 32.44 -15.61 9.49
CA MET A 157 32.07 -14.73 8.38
C MET A 157 30.61 -14.30 8.45
N LEU A 158 29.67 -15.20 8.77
CA LEU A 158 28.28 -14.82 8.96
C LEU A 158 28.16 -13.81 10.10
N ASN A 159 28.81 -14.09 11.23
CA ASN A 159 28.87 -13.17 12.37
C ASN A 159 29.46 -11.81 11.97
N GLU A 160 30.54 -11.80 11.20
CA GLU A 160 31.17 -10.57 10.69
C GLU A 160 30.22 -9.74 9.81
N ILE A 161 29.51 -10.37 8.86
CA ILE A 161 28.57 -9.64 8.01
C ILE A 161 27.45 -9.00 8.85
N LEU A 162 26.89 -9.75 9.80
CA LEU A 162 25.87 -9.29 10.73
C LEU A 162 26.37 -8.13 11.62
N LEU A 163 27.63 -8.18 12.08
CA LEU A 163 28.26 -7.07 12.81
C LEU A 163 28.44 -5.83 11.93
N LEU A 164 28.87 -5.99 10.69
CA LEU A 164 29.02 -4.88 9.73
C LEU A 164 27.66 -4.24 9.41
N MET A 165 26.62 -5.06 9.20
CA MET A 165 25.26 -4.57 9.01
C MET A 165 24.82 -3.71 10.19
N ARG A 166 25.05 -4.17 11.43
CA ARG A 166 24.76 -3.39 12.64
C ARG A 166 25.50 -2.05 12.68
N THR A 167 26.76 -2.02 12.21
CA THR A 167 27.54 -0.78 12.14
C THR A 167 27.00 0.20 11.10
N TYR A 168 26.69 -0.28 9.89
CA TYR A 168 26.18 0.53 8.79
C TYR A 168 24.70 0.88 8.89
N ALA A 169 23.95 0.18 9.76
CA ALA A 169 22.58 0.49 10.12
C ALA A 169 22.46 1.64 11.12
N GLN A 170 23.57 2.19 11.64
CA GLN A 170 23.54 3.29 12.61
C GLN A 170 22.98 4.58 12.02
N ALA A 171 22.19 5.30 12.80
CA ALA A 171 21.63 6.59 12.41
C ALA A 171 22.76 7.59 12.21
N THR A 172 22.85 8.12 10.99
CA THR A 172 23.86 9.11 10.63
C THR A 172 23.42 10.51 11.09
N ARG A 173 24.36 11.46 11.08
CA ARG A 173 24.02 12.86 11.36
C ARG A 173 23.10 13.45 10.29
N GLU A 174 23.20 12.99 9.05
CA GLU A 174 22.30 13.39 7.96
C GLU A 174 20.89 12.84 8.16
N ASP A 175 20.75 11.61 8.63
CA ASP A 175 19.44 11.06 9.01
C ASP A 175 18.78 11.93 10.09
N ILE A 176 19.53 12.26 11.15
CA ILE A 176 19.03 13.07 12.27
C ILE A 176 18.61 14.47 11.81
N GLU A 177 19.44 15.14 10.98
CA GLU A 177 19.09 16.45 10.44
C GLU A 177 17.85 16.41 9.54
N THR A 178 17.72 15.34 8.75
CA THR A 178 16.55 15.11 7.91
C THR A 178 15.30 14.97 8.78
N TRP A 179 15.36 14.12 9.81
CA TRP A 179 14.26 13.91 10.76
C TRP A 179 13.90 15.17 11.56
N ASP A 180 14.88 15.99 11.94
CA ASP A 180 14.67 17.26 12.62
C ASP A 180 14.00 18.30 11.69
N SER A 181 14.30 18.25 10.39
CA SER A 181 13.80 19.20 9.39
C SER A 181 12.43 18.83 8.80
N ASP A 182 12.12 17.54 8.72
CA ASP A 182 10.91 17.01 8.10
C ASP A 182 10.38 15.81 8.91
N VAL A 183 9.25 16.04 9.58
CA VAL A 183 8.61 15.05 10.45
C VAL A 183 7.88 13.98 9.64
N ASP A 184 7.38 14.30 8.44
CA ASP A 184 6.65 13.33 7.63
C ASP A 184 7.63 12.25 7.12
N VAL A 185 8.85 12.62 6.73
CA VAL A 185 9.93 11.66 6.42
C VAL A 185 10.23 10.72 7.59
N TYR A 186 10.21 11.23 8.83
CA TYR A 186 10.41 10.41 10.03
C TYR A 186 9.26 9.41 10.27
N VAL A 187 8.02 9.74 9.92
CA VAL A 187 6.86 8.84 10.07
C VAL A 187 6.84 7.77 8.97
N GLU A 188 7.17 8.18 7.75
CA GLU A 188 7.16 7.36 6.54
C GLU A 188 8.25 6.29 6.53
N GLN A 189 9.38 6.48 7.21
CA GLN A 189 10.43 5.45 7.34
C GLN A 189 10.02 4.24 8.20
N ASP A 190 8.86 4.27 8.83
CA ASP A 190 8.34 3.15 9.62
C ASP A 190 6.96 2.69 9.09
N ASP A 191 6.54 3.20 7.93
CA ASP A 191 5.34 2.76 7.21
C ASP A 191 5.67 1.54 6.35
N ALA A 192 4.86 0.47 6.47
CA ALA A 192 5.07 -0.79 5.78
C ALA A 192 4.85 -0.67 4.26
N ASP A 193 4.00 0.26 3.82
CA ASP A 193 3.70 0.49 2.41
C ASP A 193 4.73 1.41 1.72
N ASN A 194 5.63 2.04 2.49
CA ASN A 194 6.60 2.97 1.96
C ASN A 194 7.88 2.27 1.47
N VAL A 195 8.25 2.51 0.21
CA VAL A 195 9.47 1.96 -0.38
C VAL A 195 10.65 2.87 -0.03
N GLN A 196 11.45 2.42 0.91
CA GLN A 196 12.64 3.15 1.34
C GLN A 196 13.86 2.80 0.49
N ALA A 197 14.76 3.77 0.33
CA ALA A 197 16.01 3.59 -0.38
C ALA A 197 17.19 4.09 0.47
N GLY A 198 18.37 3.53 0.23
CA GLY A 198 19.62 3.91 0.88
C GLY A 198 20.19 2.82 1.78
N LEU A 199 21.24 3.19 2.52
CA LEU A 199 22.06 2.24 3.26
C LEU A 199 21.29 1.51 4.38
N ARG A 200 20.56 2.25 5.23
CA ARG A 200 19.81 1.66 6.36
C ARG A 200 18.74 0.66 5.89
N PRO A 201 17.85 0.99 4.94
CA PRO A 201 16.92 0.01 4.36
C PRO A 201 17.64 -1.21 3.77
N THR A 202 18.74 -1.01 3.04
CA THR A 202 19.53 -2.12 2.46
C THR A 202 20.08 -3.07 3.52
N THR A 203 20.41 -2.58 4.72
CA THR A 203 20.82 -3.48 5.83
C THR A 203 19.66 -4.34 6.33
N ALA A 204 18.42 -3.81 6.34
CA ALA A 204 17.23 -4.56 6.70
C ALA A 204 16.87 -5.58 5.61
N ASP A 205 16.89 -5.20 4.32
CA ASP A 205 16.65 -6.10 3.19
C ASP A 205 17.61 -7.30 3.19
N LEU A 206 18.90 -7.03 3.48
CA LEU A 206 19.89 -8.09 3.61
C LEU A 206 19.62 -8.98 4.82
N MET A 207 19.18 -8.41 5.95
CA MET A 207 18.81 -9.16 7.16
C MET A 207 17.61 -10.07 6.90
N GLU A 208 16.57 -9.58 6.25
CA GLU A 208 15.40 -10.36 5.85
C GLU A 208 15.79 -11.50 4.90
N SER A 209 16.60 -11.20 3.88
CA SER A 209 17.13 -12.23 2.96
C SER A 209 18.00 -13.28 3.68
N MET A 210 18.71 -12.88 4.73
CA MET A 210 19.46 -13.80 5.58
C MET A 210 18.55 -14.65 6.47
N LEU A 211 17.45 -14.11 6.98
CA LEU A 211 16.45 -14.88 7.73
C LEU A 211 15.74 -15.90 6.84
N ASP A 212 15.46 -15.59 5.57
CA ASP A 212 14.95 -16.56 4.58
C ASP A 212 15.99 -17.66 4.28
N THR A 213 17.25 -17.28 4.09
CA THR A 213 18.29 -18.22 3.61
C THR A 213 18.93 -19.06 4.73
N PHE A 214 19.18 -18.45 5.90
CA PHE A 214 19.91 -19.01 7.04
C PHE A 214 19.20 -18.75 8.38
N PRO A 215 17.89 -19.08 8.52
CA PRO A 215 17.04 -18.60 9.62
C PRO A 215 17.62 -18.85 11.02
N LEU A 216 17.97 -20.09 11.35
CA LEU A 216 18.37 -20.45 12.71
C LEU A 216 19.78 -19.93 13.10
N PRO A 217 20.82 -20.02 12.25
CA PRO A 217 22.10 -19.37 12.50
C PRO A 217 21.94 -17.88 12.80
N VAL A 218 21.10 -17.19 12.03
CA VAL A 218 20.85 -15.76 12.18
C VAL A 218 20.14 -15.48 13.50
N LEU A 219 19.07 -16.20 13.83
CA LEU A 219 18.36 -16.03 15.11
C LEU A 219 19.23 -16.28 16.34
N ARG A 220 20.14 -17.27 16.30
CA ARG A 220 21.11 -17.51 17.38
C ARG A 220 22.09 -16.34 17.55
N LEU A 221 22.51 -15.71 16.46
CA LEU A 221 23.34 -14.51 16.52
C LEU A 221 22.56 -13.29 17.01
N CYS A 222 21.30 -13.12 16.62
CA CYS A 222 20.41 -12.10 17.16
C CYS A 222 20.21 -12.26 18.67
N ARG A 223 20.05 -13.48 19.17
CA ARG A 223 20.02 -13.76 20.61
C ARG A 223 21.29 -13.24 21.29
N ALA A 224 22.46 -13.55 20.73
CA ALA A 224 23.72 -13.09 21.27
C ALA A 224 23.79 -11.55 21.35
N TRP A 225 23.23 -10.82 20.38
CA TRP A 225 23.17 -9.36 20.41
C TRP A 225 22.33 -8.78 21.55
N VAL A 226 21.25 -9.47 21.92
CA VAL A 226 20.40 -9.12 23.07
C VAL A 226 21.13 -9.44 24.37
N ASP A 227 21.90 -10.53 24.38
CA ASP A 227 22.64 -10.99 25.54
C ASP A 227 23.93 -10.20 25.83
N GLU A 228 24.49 -9.53 24.82
CA GLU A 228 25.63 -8.62 24.97
C GLU A 228 25.40 -7.63 26.13
N PRO A 229 26.43 -7.39 26.98
CA PRO A 229 26.34 -6.36 28.01
C PRO A 229 26.01 -5.01 27.38
N LEU A 230 24.91 -4.41 27.83
CA LEU A 230 24.65 -3.01 27.54
C LEU A 230 25.82 -2.21 28.11
N LEU A 231 26.36 -1.27 27.34
CA LEU A 231 27.39 -0.33 27.80
C LEU A 231 26.78 0.56 28.90
N ASN A 232 26.62 0.03 30.10
CA ASN A 232 26.11 0.72 31.27
C ASN A 232 27.31 1.21 32.08
N GLY A 233 27.64 2.50 31.96
CA GLY A 233 28.15 3.44 32.97
C GLY A 233 29.27 3.09 33.96
N ASN A 234 29.74 1.84 34.07
CA ASN A 234 30.67 1.37 35.11
C ASN A 234 31.75 0.41 34.59
N ASP A 235 31.74 0.02 33.31
CA ASP A 235 32.85 -0.74 32.72
C ASP A 235 33.94 0.20 32.21
N SER A 236 35.02 0.24 32.97
CA SER A 236 36.27 1.00 32.78
C SER A 236 37.08 0.64 31.52
N VAL A 237 36.44 0.40 30.38
CA VAL A 237 37.09 0.16 29.10
C VAL A 237 36.59 1.19 28.07
N ARG A 238 37.41 2.24 27.87
CA ARG A 238 37.38 3.25 26.79
C ARG A 238 36.29 4.34 26.84
N VAL A 239 36.08 4.93 28.00
CA VAL A 239 35.25 6.14 28.18
C VAL A 239 35.92 7.44 27.64
N ASP A 240 37.19 7.41 27.25
CA ASP A 240 37.90 8.64 26.82
C ASP A 240 37.56 9.12 25.39
N GLU A 241 36.83 8.36 24.56
CA GLU A 241 36.59 8.71 23.14
C GLU A 241 35.11 8.63 22.67
N MET A 242 34.18 8.10 23.47
CA MET A 242 32.76 8.04 23.09
C MET A 242 32.02 9.29 23.60
N ASP A 243 31.52 10.09 22.66
CA ASP A 243 30.64 11.22 22.96
C ASP A 243 29.35 10.69 23.62
N VAL A 244 29.07 11.16 24.84
CA VAL A 244 27.88 10.80 25.62
C VAL A 244 26.60 11.08 24.82
N GLU A 245 26.62 12.06 23.92
CA GLU A 245 25.49 12.42 23.06
C GLU A 245 25.17 11.36 21.99
N THR A 246 26.11 10.47 21.66
CA THR A 246 25.96 9.45 20.58
C THR A 246 25.96 8.01 21.09
N ALA A 247 26.06 7.80 22.41
CA ALA A 247 26.14 6.47 23.00
C ALA A 247 24.89 5.59 22.74
N TRP A 248 23.77 6.20 22.37
CA TRP A 248 22.52 5.52 22.04
C TRP A 248 22.48 4.92 20.63
N VAL A 249 23.29 5.43 19.70
CA VAL A 249 23.22 5.09 18.27
C VAL A 249 23.46 3.60 17.98
N PRO A 250 24.44 2.92 18.60
CA PRO A 250 24.63 1.48 18.37
C PRO A 250 23.46 0.62 18.87
N LEU A 251 22.79 1.06 19.95
CA LEU A 251 21.63 0.36 20.49
C LEU A 251 20.41 0.59 19.58
N GLU A 252 20.21 1.80 19.09
CA GLU A 252 19.16 2.11 18.11
C GLU A 252 19.32 1.26 16.85
N ALA A 253 20.54 1.09 16.33
CA ALA A 253 20.79 0.29 15.13
C ALA A 253 20.43 -1.21 15.32
N LYS A 254 20.66 -1.76 16.51
CA LYS A 254 20.21 -3.12 16.86
C LYS A 254 18.69 -3.22 16.79
N LEU A 255 18.01 -2.25 17.41
CA LEU A 255 16.55 -2.18 17.45
C LEU A 255 15.95 -1.92 16.07
N TRP A 256 16.60 -1.11 15.24
CA TRP A 256 16.24 -0.93 13.82
C TRP A 256 16.23 -2.26 13.07
N LEU A 257 17.36 -2.99 13.05
CA LEU A 257 17.45 -4.25 12.31
C LEU A 257 16.42 -5.29 12.80
N LEU A 258 16.26 -5.41 14.12
CA LEU A 258 15.29 -6.35 14.71
C LEU A 258 13.84 -5.91 14.47
N GLY A 259 13.55 -4.61 14.47
CA GLY A 259 12.22 -4.07 14.21
C GLY A 259 11.82 -4.12 12.73
N SER A 260 12.69 -3.64 11.84
CA SER A 260 12.44 -3.63 10.39
C SER A 260 12.30 -5.04 9.80
N THR A 261 12.79 -6.08 10.49
CA THR A 261 12.64 -7.49 10.09
C THR A 261 11.68 -8.28 10.97
N HIS A 262 10.80 -7.61 11.74
CA HIS A 262 9.94 -8.27 12.73
C HIS A 262 9.02 -9.35 12.16
N GLU A 263 8.47 -9.16 10.94
CA GLU A 263 7.62 -10.16 10.29
C GLU A 263 8.42 -11.44 10.01
N ALA A 264 9.58 -11.31 9.36
CA ALA A 264 10.47 -12.44 9.08
C ALA A 264 10.98 -13.12 10.35
N VAL A 265 11.34 -12.36 11.39
CA VAL A 265 11.73 -12.92 12.69
C VAL A 265 10.56 -13.69 13.32
N SER A 266 9.37 -13.11 13.33
CA SER A 266 8.17 -13.73 13.91
C SER A 266 7.79 -14.98 13.14
N GLU A 267 7.79 -14.96 11.81
CA GLU A 267 7.51 -16.11 10.94
C GLU A 267 8.45 -17.28 11.23
N VAL A 268 9.76 -17.02 11.35
CA VAL A 268 10.74 -18.07 11.67
C VAL A 268 10.52 -18.64 13.08
N LEU A 269 10.09 -17.80 14.03
CA LEU A 269 9.80 -18.20 15.41
C LEU A 269 8.42 -18.83 15.61
N LEU A 270 7.51 -18.77 14.62
CA LEU A 270 6.20 -19.43 14.69
C LEU A 270 6.40 -20.92 15.01
N ASP A 271 5.76 -21.37 16.09
CA ASP A 271 5.84 -22.74 16.63
C ASP A 271 7.26 -23.22 17.03
N ARG A 272 8.25 -22.31 17.19
CA ARG A 272 9.62 -22.63 17.62
C ARG A 272 9.99 -21.95 18.92
N GLU A 273 9.99 -22.72 20.01
CA GLU A 273 10.45 -22.28 21.32
C GLU A 273 11.71 -23.04 21.75
N GLU A 274 12.82 -22.79 21.06
CA GLU A 274 14.13 -23.30 21.50
C GLU A 274 14.81 -22.27 22.40
N PRO A 275 15.43 -22.69 23.53
CA PRO A 275 16.11 -21.77 24.45
C PRO A 275 17.31 -21.07 23.80
N ASP A 276 17.78 -21.60 22.67
CA ASP A 276 18.92 -21.07 21.94
C ASP A 276 18.59 -19.99 20.91
N PHE A 277 17.31 -19.73 20.66
CA PHE A 277 16.87 -18.69 19.74
C PHE A 277 16.56 -17.37 20.44
N LEU A 278 16.38 -16.33 19.62
CA LEU A 278 15.96 -15.01 20.06
C LEU A 278 14.62 -15.11 20.80
N SER A 279 14.61 -14.65 22.05
CA SER A 279 13.37 -14.47 22.81
C SER A 279 12.90 -13.03 22.68
N ILE A 280 11.80 -12.82 21.96
CA ILE A 280 11.19 -11.50 21.78
C ILE A 280 10.82 -10.85 23.13
N PRO A 281 10.18 -11.55 24.10
CA PRO A 281 9.93 -10.98 25.42
C PRO A 281 11.21 -10.51 26.14
N ASN A 282 12.28 -11.31 26.12
CA ASN A 282 13.56 -10.96 26.74
C ASN A 282 14.24 -9.76 26.05
N MET A 283 14.16 -9.69 24.71
CA MET A 283 14.64 -8.55 23.94
C MET A 283 13.91 -7.26 24.34
N LEU A 284 12.58 -7.31 24.44
CA LEU A 284 11.75 -6.16 24.82
C LEU A 284 12.05 -5.74 26.27
N GLU A 285 12.17 -6.69 27.20
CA GLU A 285 12.50 -6.38 28.60
C GLU A 285 13.88 -5.75 28.78
N ARG A 286 14.90 -6.25 28.05
CA ARG A 286 16.29 -5.80 28.23
C ARG A 286 16.64 -4.56 27.42
N LEU A 287 16.19 -4.46 26.18
CA LEU A 287 16.61 -3.41 25.25
C LEU A 287 15.59 -2.27 25.16
N VAL A 288 14.30 -2.59 25.24
CA VAL A 288 13.23 -1.62 25.00
C VAL A 288 12.77 -0.97 26.31
N LEU A 289 12.32 -1.74 27.30
CA LEU A 289 11.73 -1.18 28.53
C LEU A 289 12.59 -0.16 29.28
N PRO A 290 13.92 -0.31 29.40
CA PRO A 290 14.76 0.70 30.08
C PRO A 290 14.79 2.05 29.35
N ASN A 291 14.45 2.07 28.07
CA ASN A 291 14.57 3.22 27.18
C ASN A 291 13.21 3.79 26.73
N VAL A 292 12.10 3.17 27.14
CA VAL A 292 10.74 3.73 26.99
C VAL A 292 10.51 4.74 28.12
N SER A 293 11.17 5.90 28.02
CA SER A 293 11.12 6.97 29.00
C SER A 293 11.32 8.32 28.32
N MET A 294 10.60 9.36 28.79
CA MET A 294 10.84 10.75 28.35
C MET A 294 12.23 11.29 28.71
N HIS A 295 12.99 10.59 29.56
CA HIS A 295 14.36 10.93 29.92
C HIS A 295 15.41 10.17 29.12
N ALA A 296 15.01 9.20 28.30
CA ALA A 296 15.91 8.51 27.39
C ALA A 296 16.25 9.41 26.18
N PRO A 297 17.37 9.17 25.49
CA PRO A 297 17.69 9.87 24.25
C PRO A 297 16.52 9.78 23.25
N ALA A 298 16.10 10.92 22.68
CA ALA A 298 14.84 11.05 21.95
C ALA A 298 14.65 9.98 20.86
N TYR A 299 15.59 9.85 19.93
CA TYR A 299 15.50 8.89 18.83
C TYR A 299 15.56 7.42 19.27
N LEU A 300 16.27 7.12 20.36
CA LEU A 300 16.25 5.78 20.95
C LEU A 300 14.88 5.49 21.58
N CYS A 301 14.31 6.45 22.32
CA CYS A 301 12.97 6.34 22.90
C CYS A 301 11.92 6.13 21.80
N GLY A 302 11.96 6.93 20.73
CA GLY A 302 11.13 6.77 19.54
C GLY A 302 11.25 5.37 18.94
N ARG A 303 12.48 4.90 18.68
CA ARG A 303 12.73 3.54 18.17
C ARG A 303 12.19 2.45 19.11
N CYS A 304 12.28 2.63 20.42
CA CYS A 304 11.73 1.70 21.40
C CYS A 304 10.19 1.62 21.32
N PHE A 305 9.49 2.74 21.09
CA PHE A 305 8.05 2.71 20.81
C PHE A 305 7.72 1.99 19.50
N ILE A 306 8.47 2.23 18.43
CA ILE A 306 8.27 1.56 17.13
C ILE A 306 8.49 0.04 17.24
N VAL A 307 9.60 -0.41 17.84
CA VAL A 307 9.84 -1.85 18.03
C VAL A 307 8.76 -2.49 18.91
N SER A 308 8.28 -1.77 19.93
CA SER A 308 7.16 -2.24 20.74
C SER A 308 5.88 -2.39 19.91
N SER A 309 5.63 -1.46 18.98
CA SER A 309 4.44 -1.46 18.12
C SER A 309 4.49 -2.53 17.03
N GLN A 310 5.68 -2.99 16.65
CA GLN A 310 5.90 -4.08 15.70
C GLN A 310 5.76 -5.47 16.34
N TYR A 311 6.24 -5.64 17.57
CA TYR A 311 6.18 -6.92 18.30
C TYR A 311 5.04 -7.00 19.32
N VAL A 312 3.91 -6.34 19.05
CA VAL A 312 2.82 -6.26 20.04
C VAL A 312 2.30 -7.63 20.42
N GLU A 313 2.08 -8.54 19.48
CA GLU A 313 1.54 -9.88 19.77
C GLU A 313 2.36 -10.61 20.85
N ALA A 314 3.69 -10.50 20.78
CA ALA A 314 4.64 -11.13 21.68
C ALA A 314 4.78 -10.44 23.06
N LEU A 315 4.21 -9.24 23.25
CA LEU A 315 4.25 -8.53 24.53
C LEU A 315 3.36 -9.22 25.59
N PRO A 316 3.89 -9.49 26.80
CA PRO A 316 3.04 -9.75 27.96
C PRO A 316 2.11 -8.57 28.24
N GLU A 317 0.88 -8.82 28.71
CA GLU A 317 -0.13 -7.78 28.92
C GLU A 317 0.33 -6.68 29.90
N ASP A 318 1.06 -7.03 30.96
CA ASP A 318 1.57 -6.06 31.92
C ASP A 318 2.66 -5.17 31.33
N VAL A 319 3.46 -5.71 30.41
CA VAL A 319 4.51 -5.00 29.68
C VAL A 319 3.88 -4.07 28.64
N ALA A 320 2.92 -4.57 27.85
CA ALA A 320 2.14 -3.75 26.93
C ALA A 320 1.45 -2.59 27.66
N ARG A 321 0.91 -2.83 28.87
CA ARG A 321 0.32 -1.77 29.70
C ARG A 321 1.34 -0.71 30.11
N LYS A 322 2.54 -1.11 30.53
CA LYS A 322 3.62 -0.16 30.90
C LYS A 322 4.01 0.71 29.70
N ILE A 323 4.18 0.10 28.52
CA ILE A 323 4.53 0.81 27.28
C ILE A 323 3.41 1.77 26.88
N PHE A 324 2.14 1.32 26.93
CA PHE A 324 0.99 2.18 26.65
C PHE A 324 0.94 3.39 27.57
N LEU A 325 1.12 3.21 28.88
CA LEU A 325 1.11 4.31 29.85
C LEU A 325 2.26 5.29 29.61
N ALA A 326 3.46 4.78 29.31
CA ALA A 326 4.62 5.61 28.98
C ALA A 326 4.43 6.37 27.65
N ALA A 327 3.79 5.75 26.66
CA ALA A 327 3.41 6.40 25.40
C ALA A 327 2.41 7.53 25.65
N MET A 328 1.39 7.29 26.49
CA MET A 328 0.43 8.32 26.90
C MET A 328 1.13 9.47 27.61
N GLU A 329 2.04 9.20 28.57
CA GLU A 329 2.83 10.24 29.26
C GLU A 329 3.68 11.05 28.27
N THR A 330 4.33 10.37 27.32
CA THR A 330 5.17 10.98 26.28
C THR A 330 4.41 11.96 25.41
N ILE A 331 3.16 11.65 25.02
CA ILE A 331 2.34 12.57 24.21
C ILE A 331 1.96 13.82 25.03
N HIS A 332 1.73 13.68 26.34
CA HIS A 332 1.39 14.80 27.22
C HIS A 332 2.59 15.64 27.65
N ALA A 333 3.81 15.16 27.44
CA ALA A 333 5.00 15.90 27.80
C ALA A 333 5.07 17.24 27.02
N PRO A 334 5.60 18.31 27.62
CA PRO A 334 5.85 19.57 26.92
C PRO A 334 6.74 19.35 25.69
N ASP A 335 6.51 20.11 24.62
CA ASP A 335 7.30 20.03 23.38
C ASP A 335 8.80 20.35 23.62
N GLU A 336 9.11 21.07 24.69
CA GLU A 336 10.47 21.39 25.14
C GLU A 336 11.21 20.17 25.72
N LEU A 337 10.46 19.16 26.18
CA LEU A 337 11.00 17.95 26.80
C LEU A 337 11.03 16.77 25.81
N VAL A 338 10.01 16.67 24.95
CA VAL A 338 9.85 15.55 24.01
C VAL A 338 9.53 16.10 22.63
N SER A 339 10.35 15.71 21.64
CA SER A 339 10.16 16.14 20.25
C SER A 339 8.92 15.50 19.61
N LEU A 340 8.40 16.12 18.56
CA LEU A 340 7.22 15.64 17.85
C LEU A 340 7.41 14.23 17.29
N GLN A 341 8.59 13.90 16.78
CA GLN A 341 8.96 12.58 16.26
C GLN A 341 8.75 11.46 17.29
N VAL A 342 9.18 11.69 18.54
CA VAL A 342 9.00 10.73 19.64
C VAL A 342 7.53 10.61 20.01
N LYS A 343 6.79 11.73 20.02
CA LYS A 343 5.34 11.69 20.26
C LYS A 343 4.64 10.85 19.19
N LEU A 344 4.97 11.00 17.91
CA LEU A 344 4.37 10.22 16.82
C LEU A 344 4.73 8.74 16.89
N SER A 345 5.96 8.41 17.29
CA SER A 345 6.33 7.02 17.60
C SER A 345 5.45 6.43 18.71
N ALA A 346 5.18 7.21 19.77
CA ALA A 346 4.27 6.84 20.84
C ALA A 346 2.81 6.69 20.35
N VAL A 347 2.35 7.54 19.42
CA VAL A 347 1.03 7.39 18.77
C VAL A 347 0.92 6.05 18.05
N ARG A 348 1.93 5.68 17.24
CA ARG A 348 1.96 4.39 16.54
C ARG A 348 1.95 3.20 17.51
N ALA A 349 2.70 3.28 18.62
CA ALA A 349 2.64 2.28 19.69
C ALA A 349 1.24 2.16 20.31
N ILE A 350 0.58 3.28 20.60
CA ILE A 350 -0.80 3.28 21.13
C ILE A 350 -1.77 2.64 20.13
N CYS A 351 -1.68 3.00 18.85
CA CYS A 351 -2.53 2.45 17.78
C CYS A 351 -2.40 0.92 17.70
N ASN A 352 -1.17 0.41 17.56
CA ASN A 352 -0.95 -1.03 17.39
C ASN A 352 -1.25 -1.83 18.66
N ILE A 353 -0.97 -1.28 19.86
CA ILE A 353 -1.36 -1.93 21.12
C ILE A 353 -2.88 -2.08 21.20
N GLN A 354 -3.63 -1.05 20.80
CA GLN A 354 -5.10 -1.13 20.77
C GLN A 354 -5.62 -2.15 19.75
N ARG A 355 -5.00 -2.25 18.57
CA ARG A 355 -5.41 -3.19 17.50
C ARG A 355 -5.19 -4.65 17.92
N GLU A 356 -4.02 -4.95 18.47
CA GLU A 356 -3.61 -6.34 18.77
C GLU A 356 -3.94 -6.79 20.21
N LYS A 357 -3.97 -5.87 21.17
CA LYS A 357 -4.24 -6.16 22.60
C LYS A 357 -5.27 -5.19 23.21
N PRO A 358 -6.53 -5.16 22.71
CA PRO A 358 -7.56 -4.22 23.18
C PRO A 358 -7.93 -4.35 24.68
N GLU A 359 -7.65 -5.51 25.31
CA GLU A 359 -7.89 -5.68 26.75
C GLU A 359 -6.97 -4.79 27.62
N VAL A 360 -5.78 -4.41 27.11
CA VAL A 360 -4.80 -3.58 27.82
C VAL A 360 -5.30 -2.13 27.98
N THR A 361 -6.05 -1.65 27.00
CA THR A 361 -6.48 -0.26 26.78
C THR A 361 -7.98 -0.06 26.96
N LYS A 362 -8.69 -1.09 27.42
CA LYS A 362 -10.16 -1.17 27.55
C LYS A 362 -10.83 0.06 28.18
N HIS A 363 -10.21 0.66 29.19
CA HIS A 363 -10.76 1.79 29.94
C HIS A 363 -10.23 3.15 29.48
N ASP A 364 -9.36 3.18 28.47
CA ASP A 364 -8.61 4.39 28.08
C ASP A 364 -9.22 5.11 26.86
N GLY A 365 -10.16 4.47 26.14
CA GLY A 365 -10.69 4.99 24.87
C GLY A 365 -11.31 6.38 24.94
N GLY A 366 -12.02 6.73 26.02
CA GLY A 366 -12.58 8.07 26.17
C GLY A 366 -11.52 9.17 26.32
N THR A 367 -10.42 8.86 27.00
CA THR A 367 -9.28 9.78 27.18
C THR A 367 -8.54 9.94 25.85
N VAL A 368 -8.24 8.82 25.20
CA VAL A 368 -7.53 8.76 23.92
C VAL A 368 -8.28 9.54 22.84
N LEU A 369 -9.58 9.27 22.63
CA LEU A 369 -10.37 9.94 21.59
C LEU A 369 -10.47 11.46 21.81
N LYS A 370 -10.58 11.92 23.07
CA LYS A 370 -10.58 13.36 23.38
C LYS A 370 -9.23 14.01 23.10
N GLN A 371 -8.15 13.33 23.45
CA GLN A 371 -6.80 13.81 23.25
C GLN A 371 -6.46 13.92 21.76
N PHE A 372 -6.58 12.82 21.01
CA PHE A 372 -6.28 12.79 19.58
C PHE A 372 -7.25 13.66 18.78
N GLY A 373 -8.54 13.70 19.15
CA GLY A 373 -9.51 14.62 18.56
C GLY A 373 -9.11 16.09 18.72
N GLY A 374 -8.42 16.44 19.81
CA GLY A 374 -7.86 17.79 20.03
C GLY A 374 -6.60 18.09 19.22
N LEU A 375 -5.88 17.07 18.75
CA LEU A 375 -4.65 17.21 17.94
C LEU A 375 -4.94 17.34 16.44
N LEU A 376 -6.09 16.83 15.97
CA LEU A 376 -6.51 16.86 14.57
C LEU A 376 -6.32 18.22 13.85
N PRO A 377 -6.64 19.39 14.46
CA PRO A 377 -6.49 20.67 13.76
C PRO A 377 -5.05 21.09 13.46
N ASN A 378 -4.07 20.50 14.14
CA ASN A 378 -2.66 20.89 14.05
C ASN A 378 -1.82 19.88 13.26
N ALA A 379 -2.41 18.77 12.83
CA ALA A 379 -1.73 17.71 12.11
C ALA A 379 -1.94 17.82 10.60
N THR A 380 -0.95 17.42 9.82
CA THR A 380 -0.96 17.45 8.35
C THR A 380 -0.46 16.12 7.78
N HIS A 381 -0.80 15.82 6.53
CA HIS A 381 -0.27 14.69 5.74
C HIS A 381 -0.15 13.36 6.53
N SER A 382 1.02 12.72 6.50
CA SER A 382 1.30 11.41 7.12
C SER A 382 1.07 11.41 8.64
N THR A 383 1.36 12.54 9.29
CA THR A 383 1.05 12.74 10.71
C THR A 383 -0.46 12.72 11.00
N LEU A 384 -1.27 13.37 10.14
CA LEU A 384 -2.73 13.39 10.28
C LEU A 384 -3.34 12.01 10.04
N VAL A 385 -2.84 11.26 9.06
CA VAL A 385 -3.25 9.88 8.78
C VAL A 385 -3.05 9.00 10.02
N LEU A 386 -1.85 9.03 10.63
CA LEU A 386 -1.56 8.24 11.84
C LEU A 386 -2.50 8.57 13.02
N ILE A 387 -2.86 9.84 13.20
CA ILE A 387 -3.81 10.26 14.23
C ILE A 387 -5.23 9.74 13.92
N LEU A 388 -5.67 9.81 12.66
CA LEU A 388 -6.98 9.30 12.24
C LEU A 388 -7.06 7.77 12.42
N GLU A 389 -6.01 7.03 12.06
CA GLU A 389 -5.90 5.59 12.30
C GLU A 389 -5.96 5.24 13.78
N THR A 390 -5.32 6.05 14.63
CA THR A 390 -5.37 5.87 16.08
C THR A 390 -6.77 6.15 16.61
N ILE A 391 -7.44 7.19 16.14
CA ILE A 391 -8.86 7.45 16.47
C ILE A 391 -9.73 6.27 16.05
N GLU A 392 -9.52 5.74 14.85
CA GLU A 392 -10.24 4.58 14.33
C GLU A 392 -10.10 3.35 15.24
N ALA A 393 -8.86 3.03 15.63
CA ALA A 393 -8.55 1.85 16.44
C ALA A 393 -9.29 1.86 17.79
N PHE A 394 -9.59 3.04 18.34
CA PHE A 394 -10.28 3.21 19.61
C PHE A 394 -11.81 3.34 19.50
N ILE A 395 -12.38 3.33 18.29
CA ILE A 395 -13.83 3.27 18.12
C ILE A 395 -14.31 1.83 18.35
N PRO A 396 -15.26 1.59 19.27
CA PRO A 396 -15.71 0.23 19.58
C PRO A 396 -16.27 -0.49 18.36
N GLN A 397 -15.86 -1.74 18.18
CA GLN A 397 -16.36 -2.66 17.16
C GLN A 397 -17.28 -3.72 17.77
N ARG A 398 -18.03 -4.46 16.94
CA ARG A 398 -19.13 -5.37 17.36
C ARG A 398 -18.76 -6.40 18.44
N THR A 399 -17.49 -6.77 18.54
CA THR A 399 -16.98 -7.78 19.48
C THR A 399 -16.43 -7.19 20.77
N THR A 400 -16.31 -5.86 20.87
CA THR A 400 -15.63 -5.17 21.96
C THR A 400 -16.60 -4.68 23.04
N THR A 401 -16.30 -4.96 24.31
CA THR A 401 -16.96 -4.29 25.45
C THR A 401 -16.27 -2.96 25.70
N SER A 402 -17.00 -1.85 25.68
CA SER A 402 -16.46 -0.50 25.87
C SER A 402 -17.28 0.30 26.86
N ASP A 403 -16.61 1.07 27.72
CA ASP A 403 -17.20 2.03 28.65
C ASP A 403 -17.38 3.43 28.03
N LEU A 404 -17.12 3.56 26.72
CA LEU A 404 -17.16 4.83 26.01
C LEU A 404 -18.59 5.39 25.94
N ASP A 405 -18.74 6.69 26.19
CA ASP A 405 -20.03 7.37 26.12
C ASP A 405 -20.35 7.85 24.70
N LEU A 406 -21.65 7.90 24.39
CA LEU A 406 -22.13 8.41 23.11
C LEU A 406 -21.68 9.86 22.86
N ALA A 407 -21.54 10.67 23.91
CA ALA A 407 -21.11 12.06 23.76
C ALA A 407 -19.71 12.16 23.16
N THR A 408 -18.73 11.36 23.61
CA THR A 408 -17.38 11.39 23.04
C THR A 408 -17.40 11.02 21.56
N LEU A 409 -18.15 9.98 21.18
CA LEU A 409 -18.30 9.57 19.78
C LEU A 409 -18.91 10.67 18.90
N ILE A 410 -19.93 11.37 19.39
CA ILE A 410 -20.53 12.51 18.69
C ILE A 410 -19.49 13.61 18.43
N HIS A 411 -18.66 13.94 19.42
CA HIS A 411 -17.59 14.92 19.23
C HIS A 411 -16.57 14.43 18.20
N THR A 412 -16.22 13.14 18.20
CA THR A 412 -15.33 12.54 17.20
C THR A 412 -15.89 12.66 15.79
N VAL A 413 -17.19 12.37 15.56
CA VAL A 413 -17.85 12.56 14.25
C VAL A 413 -17.67 13.98 13.74
N HIS A 414 -17.96 14.98 14.59
CA HIS A 414 -17.83 16.39 14.20
C HIS A 414 -16.39 16.80 13.92
N ALA A 415 -15.43 16.32 14.72
CA ALA A 415 -14.02 16.63 14.53
C ALA A 415 -13.50 16.04 13.20
N VAL A 416 -13.84 14.79 12.89
CA VAL A 416 -13.45 14.11 11.65
C VAL A 416 -14.05 14.77 10.42
N LEU A 417 -15.33 15.17 10.46
CA LEU A 417 -15.95 15.91 9.36
C LEU A 417 -15.30 17.28 9.13
N LYS A 418 -14.87 17.95 10.20
CA LYS A 418 -14.14 19.22 10.08
C LYS A 418 -12.77 19.01 9.41
N VAL A 419 -12.08 17.93 9.77
CA VAL A 419 -10.80 17.56 9.14
C VAL A 419 -10.99 17.30 7.66
N TRP A 420 -11.99 16.50 7.28
CA TRP A 420 -12.31 16.24 5.88
C TRP A 420 -12.53 17.53 5.08
N TYR A 421 -13.33 18.46 5.60
CA TYR A 421 -13.64 19.70 4.91
C TYR A 421 -12.38 20.53 4.59
N SER A 422 -11.36 20.50 5.47
CA SER A 422 -10.10 21.21 5.27
C SER A 422 -9.09 20.46 4.38
N HIS A 423 -9.33 19.19 4.03
CA HIS A 423 -8.36 18.32 3.35
C HIS A 423 -8.97 17.55 2.16
N THR A 424 -9.94 18.12 1.46
CA THR A 424 -10.59 17.50 0.28
C THR A 424 -9.66 17.27 -0.93
N MET A 425 -8.40 17.70 -0.83
CA MET A 425 -7.38 17.56 -1.87
C MET A 425 -6.26 16.58 -1.51
N ASP A 426 -6.33 15.97 -0.33
CA ASP A 426 -5.37 14.96 0.12
C ASP A 426 -6.04 13.58 0.12
N PRO A 427 -5.77 12.73 -0.90
CA PRO A 427 -6.43 11.43 -1.04
C PRO A 427 -6.17 10.47 0.13
N SER A 428 -4.99 10.55 0.75
CA SER A 428 -4.61 9.69 1.88
C SER A 428 -5.40 10.06 3.14
N VAL A 429 -5.57 11.37 3.38
CA VAL A 429 -6.41 11.87 4.47
C VAL A 429 -7.89 11.57 4.20
N GLU A 430 -8.38 11.76 2.97
CA GLU A 430 -9.76 11.46 2.61
C GLU A 430 -10.10 9.98 2.82
N LEU A 431 -9.20 9.09 2.41
CA LEU A 431 -9.35 7.65 2.62
C LEU A 431 -9.41 7.31 4.12
N SER A 432 -8.52 7.88 4.92
CA SER A 432 -8.48 7.69 6.38
C SER A 432 -9.75 8.21 7.07
N VAL A 433 -10.25 9.39 6.67
CA VAL A 433 -11.53 9.92 7.17
C VAL A 433 -12.67 8.98 6.79
N SER A 434 -12.70 8.49 5.56
CA SER A 434 -13.71 7.51 5.13
C SER A 434 -13.72 6.27 6.01
N TYR A 435 -12.56 5.70 6.36
CA TYR A 435 -12.47 4.55 7.26
C TYR A 435 -13.00 4.88 8.67
N VAL A 436 -12.58 5.99 9.26
CA VAL A 436 -13.08 6.45 10.57
C VAL A 436 -14.60 6.61 10.56
N LEU A 437 -15.17 7.26 9.54
CA LEU A 437 -16.62 7.45 9.42
C LEU A 437 -17.36 6.11 9.27
N GLN A 438 -16.82 5.18 8.46
CA GLN A 438 -17.42 3.86 8.31
C GLN A 438 -17.41 3.08 9.64
N THR A 439 -16.30 3.14 10.39
CA THR A 439 -16.17 2.52 11.71
C THR A 439 -17.13 3.14 12.73
N LEU A 440 -17.35 4.46 12.70
CA LEU A 440 -18.36 5.15 13.51
C LEU A 440 -19.80 4.73 13.19
N VAL A 441 -20.13 4.52 11.90
CA VAL A 441 -21.44 4.00 11.46
C VAL A 441 -21.64 2.55 11.93
N GLN A 442 -20.59 1.75 11.93
CA GLN A 442 -20.63 0.35 12.35
C GLN A 442 -20.55 0.15 13.88
N CYS A 443 -20.23 1.22 14.63
CA CYS A 443 -20.10 1.19 16.08
C CYS A 443 -21.36 0.58 16.75
N PRO A 444 -21.19 -0.34 17.74
CA PRO A 444 -22.31 -0.99 18.40
C PRO A 444 -22.96 -0.14 19.50
N ILE A 445 -22.38 1.02 19.86
CA ILE A 445 -22.94 1.90 20.89
C ILE A 445 -24.26 2.50 20.39
N ALA A 446 -25.31 2.32 21.18
CA ALA A 446 -26.67 2.74 20.83
C ALA A 446 -26.74 4.24 20.51
N GLY A 447 -27.36 4.58 19.38
CA GLY A 447 -27.50 5.95 18.90
C GLY A 447 -26.29 6.48 18.11
N CYS A 448 -25.12 5.84 18.18
CA CYS A 448 -23.93 6.30 17.44
C CYS A 448 -24.14 6.19 15.93
N ARG A 449 -24.66 5.06 15.45
CA ARG A 449 -24.93 4.82 14.03
C ARG A 449 -25.89 5.84 13.45
N GLU A 450 -27.07 5.98 14.05
CA GLU A 450 -28.12 6.87 13.57
C GLU A 450 -27.66 8.32 13.60
N HIS A 451 -26.91 8.72 14.64
CA HIS A 451 -26.35 10.05 14.73
C HIS A 451 -25.28 10.29 13.65
N THR A 452 -24.35 9.36 13.47
CA THR A 452 -23.25 9.48 12.50
C THR A 452 -23.79 9.59 11.09
N VAL A 453 -24.69 8.68 10.68
CA VAL A 453 -25.32 8.71 9.36
C VAL A 453 -26.03 10.04 9.13
N ARG A 454 -26.83 10.50 10.09
CA ARG A 454 -27.57 11.75 9.98
C ARG A 454 -26.63 12.96 9.85
N VAL A 455 -25.65 13.11 10.74
CA VAL A 455 -24.75 14.28 10.74
C VAL A 455 -23.84 14.29 9.51
N CYS A 456 -23.32 13.13 9.09
CA CYS A 456 -22.50 13.05 7.88
C CYS A 456 -23.32 13.48 6.66
N LEU A 457 -24.51 12.91 6.46
CA LEU A 457 -25.32 13.24 5.28
C LEU A 457 -25.85 14.69 5.32
N GLU A 458 -26.18 15.23 6.50
CA GLU A 458 -26.54 16.64 6.68
C GLU A 458 -25.36 17.60 6.34
N ALA A 459 -24.12 17.19 6.62
CA ALA A 459 -22.92 17.96 6.32
C ALA A 459 -22.47 17.85 4.85
N LEU A 460 -22.58 16.65 4.26
CA LEU A 460 -22.06 16.34 2.92
C LEU A 460 -23.03 16.74 1.80
N ALA A 461 -24.35 16.57 1.99
CA ALA A 461 -25.32 16.87 0.94
C ALA A 461 -25.31 18.33 0.47
N PRO A 462 -25.11 19.35 1.33
CA PRO A 462 -24.95 20.74 0.89
C PRO A 462 -23.71 21.01 0.04
N CYS A 463 -22.66 20.20 0.16
CA CYS A 463 -21.44 20.31 -0.63
C CYS A 463 -21.64 19.90 -2.10
N LEU A 464 -22.73 19.17 -2.41
CA LEU A 464 -23.15 18.86 -3.77
C LEU A 464 -23.86 20.06 -4.41
N ALA A 465 -23.11 21.10 -4.79
CA ALA A 465 -23.65 22.22 -5.55
C ALA A 465 -22.93 22.39 -6.89
N VAL A 466 -23.63 22.94 -7.89
CA VAL A 466 -23.07 23.18 -9.23
C VAL A 466 -22.14 24.38 -9.21
N GLU A 467 -22.51 25.43 -8.46
CA GLU A 467 -21.69 26.62 -8.24
C GLU A 467 -20.87 26.44 -6.96
N GLN A 468 -19.81 25.63 -7.04
CA GLN A 468 -18.83 25.48 -5.96
C GLN A 468 -17.55 26.25 -6.30
N GLU A 469 -17.06 27.04 -5.35
CA GLU A 469 -15.78 27.74 -5.49
C GLU A 469 -14.60 26.77 -5.42
N GLU A 470 -14.75 25.68 -4.65
CA GLU A 470 -13.76 24.62 -4.47
C GLU A 470 -14.04 23.45 -5.42
N VAL A 471 -13.14 23.23 -6.38
CA VAL A 471 -13.29 22.20 -7.45
C VAL A 471 -13.41 20.78 -6.88
N SER A 472 -12.74 20.51 -5.76
CA SER A 472 -12.63 19.18 -5.15
C SER A 472 -13.77 18.80 -4.22
N LEU A 473 -14.53 19.78 -3.76
CA LEU A 473 -15.46 19.59 -2.65
C LEU A 473 -16.62 18.67 -3.04
N ALA A 474 -17.16 18.82 -4.24
CA ALA A 474 -18.27 17.99 -4.73
C ALA A 474 -17.87 16.52 -4.99
N PRO A 475 -16.78 16.20 -5.73
CA PRO A 475 -16.34 14.81 -5.88
C PRO A 475 -15.98 14.15 -4.55
N SER A 476 -15.26 14.86 -3.66
CA SER A 476 -14.92 14.37 -2.33
C SER A 476 -16.18 14.11 -1.48
N ALA A 477 -17.17 15.02 -1.51
CA ALA A 477 -18.44 14.83 -0.80
C ALA A 477 -19.23 13.64 -1.34
N ALA A 478 -19.25 13.44 -2.67
CA ALA A 478 -19.87 12.29 -3.29
C ALA A 478 -19.21 10.97 -2.86
N ALA A 479 -17.87 10.94 -2.80
CA ALA A 479 -17.11 9.80 -2.31
C ALA A 479 -17.41 9.49 -0.84
N MET A 480 -17.44 10.50 0.03
CA MET A 480 -17.80 10.35 1.45
C MET A 480 -19.24 9.87 1.64
N ILE A 481 -20.21 10.40 0.87
CA ILE A 481 -21.60 9.92 0.89
C ILE A 481 -21.63 8.43 0.55
N ARG A 482 -20.95 8.03 -0.53
CA ARG A 482 -20.88 6.61 -0.93
C ARG A 482 -20.30 5.76 0.20
N SER A 483 -19.19 6.17 0.82
CA SER A 483 -18.55 5.44 1.92
C SER A 483 -19.46 5.26 3.13
N VAL A 484 -20.17 6.31 3.56
CA VAL A 484 -21.14 6.23 4.66
C VAL A 484 -22.30 5.30 4.31
N LEU A 485 -22.84 5.43 3.09
CA LEU A 485 -23.96 4.60 2.62
C LEU A 485 -23.58 3.13 2.48
N GLN A 486 -22.32 2.80 2.17
CA GLN A 486 -21.84 1.43 1.98
C GLN A 486 -22.09 0.57 3.24
N VAL A 487 -21.80 1.13 4.42
CA VAL A 487 -21.86 0.39 5.70
C VAL A 487 -23.11 0.67 6.53
N ALA A 488 -23.87 1.73 6.23
CA ALA A 488 -25.12 2.04 6.91
C ALA A 488 -26.21 0.97 6.68
N ASP A 489 -27.07 0.76 7.67
CA ASP A 489 -28.21 -0.16 7.58
C ASP A 489 -29.50 0.56 7.17
N ALA A 490 -30.52 -0.21 6.76
CA ALA A 490 -31.78 0.37 6.30
C ALA A 490 -32.48 1.23 7.37
N ALA A 491 -32.36 0.85 8.65
CA ALA A 491 -32.98 1.55 9.77
C ALA A 491 -32.40 2.96 9.97
N SER A 492 -31.07 3.11 9.90
CA SER A 492 -30.40 4.41 10.01
C SER A 492 -30.55 5.28 8.75
N LEU A 493 -30.68 4.66 7.58
CA LEU A 493 -30.82 5.38 6.30
C LEU A 493 -32.23 5.92 6.06
N SER A 494 -33.29 5.15 6.37
CA SER A 494 -34.66 5.51 6.01
C SER A 494 -35.09 6.92 6.47
N PRO A 495 -34.71 7.44 7.65
CA PRO A 495 -35.07 8.80 8.07
C PRO A 495 -34.37 9.91 7.28
N VAL A 496 -33.21 9.64 6.68
CA VAL A 496 -32.34 10.64 6.04
C VAL A 496 -32.47 10.62 4.52
N VAL A 497 -32.88 9.50 3.93
CA VAL A 497 -33.13 9.37 2.48
C VAL A 497 -34.02 10.50 1.91
N PRO A 498 -35.14 10.91 2.56
CA PRO A 498 -35.99 11.98 2.04
C PRO A 498 -35.33 13.35 1.93
N THR A 499 -34.29 13.63 2.72
CA THR A 499 -33.53 14.88 2.64
C THR A 499 -32.31 14.75 1.73
N LEU A 500 -31.69 13.58 1.66
CA LEU A 500 -30.53 13.30 0.81
C LEU A 500 -30.91 13.21 -0.68
N PHE A 501 -31.95 12.43 -1.01
CA PHE A 501 -32.30 12.11 -2.40
C PHE A 501 -32.51 13.35 -3.29
N PRO A 502 -33.28 14.37 -2.88
CA PRO A 502 -33.51 15.55 -3.72
C PRO A 502 -32.23 16.30 -4.06
N ARG A 503 -31.27 16.37 -3.12
CA ARG A 503 -29.99 17.06 -3.30
C ARG A 503 -29.06 16.31 -4.25
N VAL A 504 -28.91 15.00 -4.04
CA VAL A 504 -28.15 14.12 -4.92
C VAL A 504 -28.72 14.19 -6.34
N ALA A 505 -30.04 14.07 -6.48
CA ALA A 505 -30.69 14.12 -7.77
C ALA A 505 -30.53 15.48 -8.49
N ALA A 506 -30.71 16.59 -7.77
CA ALA A 506 -30.55 17.93 -8.34
C ALA A 506 -29.13 18.15 -8.87
N TYR A 507 -28.11 17.71 -8.12
CA TYR A 507 -26.72 17.77 -8.56
C TYR A 507 -26.48 16.91 -9.80
N MET A 508 -26.89 15.64 -9.79
CA MET A 508 -26.69 14.72 -10.91
C MET A 508 -27.41 15.14 -12.21
N LEU A 509 -28.50 15.89 -12.10
CA LEU A 509 -29.24 16.42 -13.24
C LEU A 509 -28.54 17.59 -13.92
N VAL A 510 -27.49 18.17 -13.33
CA VAL A 510 -26.77 19.35 -13.88
C VAL A 510 -25.25 19.13 -13.98
N ALA A 511 -24.63 18.34 -13.09
CA ALA A 511 -23.18 18.21 -12.96
C ALA A 511 -22.50 17.39 -14.08
N ASP A 512 -21.26 17.79 -14.41
CA ASP A 512 -20.41 17.14 -15.41
C ASP A 512 -19.20 16.41 -14.81
N ASP A 513 -18.99 16.48 -13.50
CA ASP A 513 -17.88 15.82 -12.83
C ASP A 513 -18.05 14.29 -12.83
N VAL A 514 -17.11 13.59 -13.48
CA VAL A 514 -17.17 12.13 -13.68
C VAL A 514 -17.09 11.37 -12.38
N GLU A 515 -16.18 11.78 -11.50
CA GLU A 515 -15.94 11.09 -10.23
C GLU A 515 -17.14 11.23 -9.29
N ALA A 516 -17.67 12.44 -9.13
CA ALA A 516 -18.87 12.72 -8.37
C ALA A 516 -20.06 11.92 -8.93
N MET A 517 -20.29 11.96 -10.25
CA MET A 517 -21.39 11.25 -10.89
C MET A 517 -21.30 9.73 -10.64
N GLN A 518 -20.13 9.12 -10.82
CA GLN A 518 -19.95 7.68 -10.59
C GLN A 518 -20.19 7.30 -9.12
N ASN A 519 -19.66 8.08 -8.17
CA ASN A 519 -19.89 7.87 -6.74
C ASN A 519 -21.37 8.01 -6.36
N LEU A 520 -22.08 8.98 -6.95
CA LEU A 520 -23.50 9.21 -6.71
C LEU A 520 -24.41 8.17 -7.37
N ILE A 521 -24.07 7.65 -8.56
CA ILE A 521 -24.78 6.50 -9.15
C ILE A 521 -24.70 5.29 -8.21
N GLN A 522 -23.52 5.00 -7.67
CA GLN A 522 -23.36 3.92 -6.68
C GLN A 522 -24.16 4.21 -5.40
N SER A 523 -24.19 5.46 -4.95
CA SER A 523 -25.00 5.90 -3.81
C SER A 523 -26.50 5.66 -4.05
N LEU A 524 -27.02 5.98 -5.25
CA LEU A 524 -28.40 5.71 -5.64
C LEU A 524 -28.72 4.20 -5.62
N VAL A 525 -27.80 3.36 -6.13
CA VAL A 525 -27.93 1.89 -6.05
C VAL A 525 -28.08 1.45 -4.59
N MET A 526 -27.20 1.93 -3.71
CA MET A 526 -27.20 1.51 -2.30
C MET A 526 -28.48 1.92 -1.56
N ILE A 527 -28.96 3.16 -1.73
CA ILE A 527 -30.21 3.58 -1.06
C ILE A 527 -31.44 2.87 -1.62
N LEU A 528 -31.46 2.59 -2.93
CA LEU A 528 -32.57 1.90 -3.57
C LEU A 528 -32.61 0.41 -3.20
N ASP A 529 -31.45 -0.22 -3.00
CA ASP A 529 -31.34 -1.61 -2.54
C ASP A 529 -31.72 -1.75 -1.06
N LYS A 530 -31.26 -0.83 -0.20
CA LYS A 530 -31.48 -0.89 1.25
C LYS A 530 -32.86 -0.39 1.69
N CYS A 531 -33.40 0.64 1.04
CA CYS A 531 -34.65 1.32 1.43
C CYS A 531 -35.56 1.62 0.22
N PRO A 532 -35.95 0.61 -0.58
CA PRO A 532 -36.66 0.82 -1.84
C PRO A 532 -37.97 1.60 -1.68
N GLU A 533 -38.79 1.25 -0.69
CA GLU A 533 -40.08 1.92 -0.45
C GLU A 533 -39.90 3.40 -0.10
N THR A 534 -38.91 3.72 0.74
CA THR A 534 -38.61 5.10 1.15
C THR A 534 -38.12 5.93 -0.03
N VAL A 535 -37.20 5.39 -0.85
CA VAL A 535 -36.70 6.09 -2.04
C VAL A 535 -37.82 6.32 -3.06
N LEU A 536 -38.63 5.30 -3.34
CA LEU A 536 -39.71 5.41 -4.33
C LEU A 536 -40.85 6.34 -3.88
N ALA A 537 -41.01 6.56 -2.58
CA ALA A 537 -41.95 7.54 -2.03
C ALA A 537 -41.43 8.99 -2.07
N CYS A 538 -40.14 9.20 -2.38
CA CYS A 538 -39.55 10.55 -2.45
C CYS A 538 -40.01 11.33 -3.69
N SER A 539 -39.78 12.64 -3.64
CA SER A 539 -39.95 13.56 -4.78
C SER A 539 -38.79 14.55 -4.81
N ASP A 540 -38.48 15.12 -5.97
CA ASP A 540 -37.52 16.23 -6.05
C ASP A 540 -38.08 17.53 -5.44
N GLU A 541 -37.29 18.60 -5.46
CA GLU A 541 -37.68 19.93 -4.95
C GLU A 541 -38.90 20.52 -5.70
N ARG A 542 -39.23 20.02 -6.88
CA ARG A 542 -40.36 20.45 -7.72
C ARG A 542 -41.59 19.55 -7.55
N GLY A 543 -41.52 18.52 -6.70
CA GLY A 543 -42.59 17.55 -6.50
C GLY A 543 -42.69 16.46 -7.56
N VAL A 544 -41.66 16.28 -8.38
CA VAL A 544 -41.55 15.20 -9.37
C VAL A 544 -41.18 13.90 -8.66
N ALA A 545 -41.92 12.83 -8.93
CA ALA A 545 -41.71 11.53 -8.29
C ALA A 545 -40.29 10.99 -8.53
N ALA A 546 -39.69 10.37 -7.49
CA ALA A 546 -38.32 9.86 -7.54
C ALA A 546 -38.02 8.97 -8.74
N ILE A 547 -38.97 8.11 -9.15
CA ILE A 547 -38.80 7.25 -10.33
C ILE A 547 -38.61 8.06 -11.61
N GLN A 548 -39.35 9.15 -11.80
CA GLN A 548 -39.21 10.01 -12.97
C GLN A 548 -37.85 10.71 -12.93
N VAL A 549 -37.44 11.21 -11.77
CA VAL A 549 -36.14 11.86 -11.58
C VAL A 549 -34.99 10.90 -11.92
N MET A 550 -35.03 9.67 -11.41
CA MET A 550 -34.02 8.64 -11.73
C MET A 550 -33.97 8.30 -13.22
N LEU A 551 -35.11 8.29 -13.92
CA LEU A 551 -35.16 8.10 -15.36
C LEU A 551 -34.50 9.25 -16.14
N HIS A 552 -34.70 10.50 -15.71
CA HIS A 552 -34.01 11.64 -16.32
C HIS A 552 -32.48 11.58 -16.07
N ILE A 553 -32.06 11.09 -14.91
CA ILE A 553 -30.63 10.85 -14.62
C ILE A 553 -30.08 9.78 -15.57
N ILE A 554 -30.78 8.65 -15.75
CA ILE A 554 -30.40 7.61 -16.71
C ILE A 554 -30.31 8.17 -18.13
N GLU A 555 -31.32 8.91 -18.58
CA GLU A 555 -31.35 9.53 -19.90
C GLU A 555 -30.15 10.46 -20.10
N ARG A 556 -29.84 11.30 -19.11
CA ARG A 556 -28.66 12.17 -19.13
C ARG A 556 -27.38 11.34 -19.26
N VAL A 557 -27.16 10.37 -18.38
CA VAL A 557 -25.94 9.55 -18.35
C VAL A 557 -25.74 8.81 -19.68
N LEU A 558 -26.81 8.30 -20.28
CA LEU A 558 -26.75 7.66 -21.60
C LEU A 558 -26.38 8.65 -22.72
N CYS A 559 -26.70 9.94 -22.58
CA CYS A 559 -26.31 10.99 -23.52
C CYS A 559 -24.88 11.52 -23.31
N MET A 560 -24.27 11.29 -22.14
CA MET A 560 -22.91 11.72 -21.82
C MET A 560 -21.84 10.81 -22.46
N ASP A 561 -20.56 11.17 -22.28
CA ASP A 561 -19.43 10.38 -22.74
C ASP A 561 -19.44 8.96 -22.15
N GLU A 562 -18.84 8.01 -22.89
CA GLU A 562 -18.81 6.59 -22.51
C GLU A 562 -18.11 6.34 -21.17
N GLN A 563 -17.28 7.27 -20.69
CA GLN A 563 -16.66 7.20 -19.36
C GLN A 563 -17.70 7.19 -18.22
N MET A 564 -18.91 7.72 -18.46
CA MET A 564 -20.01 7.66 -17.50
C MET A 564 -20.76 6.31 -17.55
N CYS A 565 -20.56 5.51 -18.60
CA CYS A 565 -21.18 4.21 -18.80
C CYS A 565 -20.35 3.09 -18.16
N GLY A 566 -20.08 3.21 -16.86
CA GLY A 566 -19.36 2.20 -16.06
C GLY A 566 -20.29 1.21 -15.36
N ASN A 567 -19.70 0.19 -14.71
CA ASN A 567 -20.40 -0.86 -13.97
C ASN A 567 -21.50 -0.34 -13.01
N ALA A 568 -21.27 0.82 -12.38
CA ALA A 568 -22.25 1.47 -11.51
C ALA A 568 -23.60 1.73 -12.20
N LEU A 569 -23.59 2.19 -13.45
CA LEU A 569 -24.81 2.43 -14.22
C LEU A 569 -25.55 1.12 -14.52
N GLY A 570 -24.82 0.05 -14.86
CA GLY A 570 -25.40 -1.26 -15.14
C GLY A 570 -26.11 -1.83 -13.91
N LYS A 571 -25.46 -1.73 -12.74
CA LYS A 571 -26.10 -2.06 -11.46
C LYS A 571 -27.32 -1.19 -11.19
N PHE A 572 -27.23 0.12 -11.43
CA PHE A 572 -28.36 1.04 -11.24
C PHE A 572 -29.58 0.69 -12.09
N LEU A 573 -29.39 0.40 -13.37
CA LEU A 573 -30.44 -0.05 -14.27
C LEU A 573 -31.10 -1.34 -13.74
N VAL A 574 -30.30 -2.34 -13.38
CA VAL A 574 -30.81 -3.62 -12.85
C VAL A 574 -31.56 -3.43 -11.53
N THR A 575 -31.01 -2.66 -10.59
CA THR A 575 -31.68 -2.37 -9.31
C THR A 575 -33.01 -1.65 -9.54
N ILE A 576 -33.08 -0.70 -10.48
CA ILE A 576 -34.34 -0.04 -10.85
C ILE A 576 -35.35 -1.03 -11.45
N PHE A 577 -34.92 -1.96 -12.32
CA PHE A 577 -35.82 -2.98 -12.87
C PHE A 577 -36.41 -3.88 -11.79
N VAL A 578 -35.60 -4.27 -10.81
CA VAL A 578 -36.03 -5.11 -9.69
C VAL A 578 -37.00 -4.35 -8.78
N GLN A 579 -36.65 -3.14 -8.37
CA GLN A 579 -37.38 -2.43 -7.32
C GLN A 579 -38.58 -1.62 -7.83
N ALA A 580 -38.54 -1.13 -9.08
CA ALA A 580 -39.55 -0.24 -9.64
C ALA A 580 -40.24 -0.78 -10.91
N GLY A 581 -40.09 -2.07 -11.23
CA GLY A 581 -40.54 -2.67 -12.50
C GLY A 581 -41.98 -2.32 -12.93
N GLN A 582 -42.94 -2.30 -12.00
CA GLN A 582 -44.33 -1.93 -12.30
C GLN A 582 -44.50 -0.46 -12.71
N GLN A 583 -43.75 0.45 -12.07
CA GLN A 583 -43.80 1.88 -12.36
C GLN A 583 -43.07 2.22 -13.67
N LEU A 584 -42.16 1.34 -14.12
CA LEU A 584 -41.42 1.49 -15.38
C LEU A 584 -42.20 1.02 -16.61
N ALA A 585 -43.27 0.24 -16.46
CA ALA A 585 -44.02 -0.33 -17.58
C ALA A 585 -44.41 0.70 -18.67
N PRO A 586 -44.85 1.94 -18.34
CA PRO A 586 -45.21 2.94 -19.35
C PRO A 586 -44.03 3.47 -20.19
N VAL A 587 -42.81 3.41 -19.66
CA VAL A 587 -41.59 3.99 -20.26
C VAL A 587 -40.59 2.94 -20.75
N MET A 588 -40.85 1.65 -20.48
CA MET A 588 -39.95 0.55 -20.80
C MET A 588 -39.57 0.49 -22.29
N ALA A 589 -40.53 0.76 -23.18
CA ALA A 589 -40.30 0.84 -24.61
C ALA A 589 -39.23 1.87 -24.99
N ALA A 590 -39.33 3.08 -24.45
CA ALA A 590 -38.38 4.17 -24.71
C ALA A 590 -37.01 3.86 -24.09
N LEU A 591 -36.98 3.28 -22.89
CA LEU A 591 -35.75 2.92 -22.21
C LEU A 591 -34.99 1.81 -22.95
N LEU A 592 -35.66 0.76 -23.40
CA LEU A 592 -35.07 -0.31 -24.21
C LEU A 592 -34.46 0.24 -25.51
N HIS A 593 -35.19 1.12 -26.20
CA HIS A 593 -34.67 1.79 -27.39
C HIS A 593 -33.43 2.64 -27.09
N ALA A 594 -33.44 3.43 -26.01
CA ALA A 594 -32.30 4.27 -25.62
C ALA A 594 -31.05 3.43 -25.27
N LEU A 595 -31.21 2.32 -24.54
CA LEU A 595 -30.11 1.41 -24.20
C LEU A 595 -29.48 0.77 -25.45
N VAL A 596 -30.31 0.30 -26.39
CA VAL A 596 -29.83 -0.31 -27.64
C VAL A 596 -29.22 0.75 -28.56
N ALA A 597 -29.78 1.95 -28.63
CA ALA A 597 -29.20 3.07 -29.38
C ALA A 597 -27.81 3.45 -28.85
N LYS A 598 -27.63 3.56 -27.52
CA LYS A 598 -26.31 3.81 -26.93
C LYS A 598 -25.34 2.65 -27.20
N LEU A 599 -25.82 1.41 -27.09
CA LEU A 599 -25.02 0.21 -27.41
C LEU A 599 -24.55 0.19 -28.88
N ALA A 600 -25.38 0.69 -29.81
CA ALA A 600 -25.05 0.82 -31.24
C ALA A 600 -23.80 1.68 -31.48
N HIS A 601 -23.61 2.68 -30.62
CA HIS A 601 -22.54 3.67 -30.72
C HIS A 601 -21.38 3.42 -29.76
N ALA A 602 -21.50 2.45 -28.85
CA ALA A 602 -20.48 2.15 -27.84
C ALA A 602 -19.17 1.64 -28.49
N THR A 603 -18.09 2.39 -28.27
CA THR A 603 -16.75 2.10 -28.77
C THR A 603 -15.87 1.42 -27.73
N THR A 604 -16.10 1.71 -26.45
CA THR A 604 -15.42 1.09 -25.31
C THR A 604 -16.12 -0.19 -24.89
N SER A 605 -15.33 -1.20 -24.51
CA SER A 605 -15.87 -2.48 -24.03
C SER A 605 -16.63 -2.30 -22.71
N GLU A 606 -16.20 -1.39 -21.83
CA GLU A 606 -16.85 -1.14 -20.55
C GLU A 606 -18.28 -0.61 -20.71
N CYS A 607 -18.49 0.36 -21.60
CA CYS A 607 -19.81 0.87 -21.94
C CYS A 607 -20.68 -0.24 -22.53
N ALA A 608 -20.15 -1.03 -23.47
CA ALA A 608 -20.88 -2.12 -24.08
C ALA A 608 -21.31 -3.17 -23.03
N TRP A 609 -20.40 -3.63 -22.17
CA TRP A 609 -20.70 -4.61 -21.13
C TRP A 609 -21.72 -4.11 -20.10
N THR A 610 -21.62 -2.84 -19.71
CA THR A 610 -22.56 -2.21 -18.79
C THR A 610 -24.00 -2.24 -19.34
N LEU A 611 -24.17 -1.86 -20.60
CA LEU A 611 -25.48 -1.85 -21.27
C LEU A 611 -25.99 -3.27 -21.54
N LEU A 612 -25.09 -4.16 -21.98
CA LEU A 612 -25.39 -5.57 -22.20
C LEU A 612 -25.84 -6.26 -20.91
N TYR A 613 -25.26 -5.92 -19.75
CA TYR A 613 -25.69 -6.49 -18.47
C TYR A 613 -27.15 -6.12 -18.16
N ALA A 614 -27.53 -4.86 -18.33
CA ALA A 614 -28.91 -4.40 -18.14
C ALA A 614 -29.90 -5.07 -19.12
N LEU A 615 -29.54 -5.16 -20.41
CA LEU A 615 -30.37 -5.80 -21.43
C LEU A 615 -30.48 -7.31 -21.23
N ALA A 616 -29.38 -7.97 -20.85
CA ALA A 616 -29.36 -9.40 -20.55
C ALA A 616 -30.22 -9.72 -19.33
N PHE A 617 -30.22 -8.88 -18.30
CA PHE A 617 -31.12 -9.01 -17.15
C PHE A 617 -32.59 -8.95 -17.58
N LEU A 618 -32.96 -7.96 -18.39
CA LEU A 618 -34.33 -7.87 -18.92
C LEU A 618 -34.69 -9.09 -19.77
N MET A 619 -33.78 -9.59 -20.60
CA MET A 619 -33.99 -10.81 -21.38
C MET A 619 -34.17 -12.04 -20.47
N ALA A 620 -33.39 -12.14 -19.39
CA ALA A 620 -33.43 -13.26 -18.45
C ALA A 620 -34.75 -13.38 -17.68
N HIS A 621 -35.44 -12.26 -17.43
CA HIS A 621 -36.65 -12.20 -16.60
C HIS A 621 -37.94 -11.84 -17.36
N HIS A 622 -37.84 -11.16 -18.50
CA HIS A 622 -38.96 -10.60 -19.27
C HIS A 622 -38.84 -10.82 -20.79
N ALA A 623 -38.23 -11.95 -21.20
CA ALA A 623 -37.90 -12.29 -22.59
C ALA A 623 -39.02 -12.00 -23.60
N ASP A 624 -40.22 -12.53 -23.37
CA ASP A 624 -41.39 -12.37 -24.26
C ASP A 624 -41.69 -10.91 -24.62
N ALA A 625 -41.66 -10.03 -23.62
CA ALA A 625 -41.96 -8.61 -23.80
C ALA A 625 -40.79 -7.88 -24.47
N VAL A 626 -39.57 -8.18 -24.05
CA VAL A 626 -38.34 -7.55 -24.58
C VAL A 626 -38.14 -7.92 -26.05
N VAL A 627 -38.26 -9.20 -26.41
CA VAL A 627 -38.12 -9.67 -27.80
C VAL A 627 -39.16 -9.00 -28.69
N LYS A 628 -40.44 -9.02 -28.33
CA LYS A 628 -41.51 -8.38 -29.12
C LYS A 628 -41.26 -6.88 -29.31
N GLN A 629 -40.86 -6.19 -28.24
CA GLN A 629 -40.61 -4.76 -28.30
C GLN A 629 -39.41 -4.43 -29.19
N LEU A 630 -38.27 -5.09 -28.98
CA LEU A 630 -37.05 -4.84 -29.73
C LEU A 630 -37.16 -5.29 -31.20
N ASP A 631 -37.95 -6.33 -31.49
CA ASP A 631 -38.16 -6.78 -32.87
C ASP A 631 -39.06 -5.80 -33.65
N SER A 632 -40.02 -5.16 -32.97
CA SER A 632 -40.90 -4.14 -33.56
C SER A 632 -40.28 -2.74 -33.67
N THR A 633 -39.07 -2.55 -33.15
CA THR A 633 -38.40 -1.25 -33.11
C THR A 633 -37.29 -1.20 -34.16
N ASP A 634 -37.43 -0.32 -35.14
CA ASP A 634 -36.43 -0.11 -36.19
C ASP A 634 -35.31 0.84 -35.73
N MET A 635 -34.05 0.51 -36.06
CA MET A 635 -32.89 1.38 -35.85
C MET A 635 -32.54 2.17 -37.11
N ASP A 636 -31.73 3.22 -37.00
CA ASP A 636 -31.34 4.14 -38.09
C ASP A 636 -30.75 3.45 -39.35
N ARG A 637 -30.23 2.23 -39.21
CA ARG A 637 -29.65 1.44 -40.31
C ARG A 637 -30.65 0.50 -41.00
N GLY A 638 -31.93 0.55 -40.64
CA GLY A 638 -32.99 -0.30 -41.18
C GLY A 638 -32.97 -1.75 -40.69
N GLU A 639 -32.20 -2.04 -39.64
CA GLU A 639 -32.25 -3.31 -38.91
C GLU A 639 -33.07 -3.14 -37.62
N SER A 640 -33.72 -4.22 -37.15
CA SER A 640 -34.45 -4.15 -35.88
C SER A 640 -33.47 -4.03 -34.70
N ALA A 641 -33.92 -3.37 -33.63
CA ALA A 641 -33.15 -3.20 -32.40
C ALA A 641 -32.73 -4.55 -31.80
N LEU A 642 -33.56 -5.58 -31.97
CA LEU A 642 -33.26 -6.95 -31.54
C LEU A 642 -32.02 -7.51 -32.25
N VAL A 643 -31.95 -7.36 -33.58
CA VAL A 643 -30.82 -7.87 -34.39
C VAL A 643 -29.51 -7.19 -33.99
N LEU A 644 -29.53 -5.86 -33.83
CA LEU A 644 -28.37 -5.10 -33.38
C LEU A 644 -27.91 -5.53 -31.98
N PHE A 645 -28.84 -5.62 -31.04
CA PHE A 645 -28.56 -6.05 -29.67
C PHE A 645 -27.91 -7.44 -29.63
N VAL A 646 -28.52 -8.44 -30.29
CA VAL A 646 -28.02 -9.82 -30.30
C VAL A 646 -26.66 -9.90 -30.98
N ARG A 647 -26.44 -9.20 -32.09
CA ARG A 647 -25.14 -9.14 -32.77
C ARG A 647 -24.04 -8.66 -31.82
N ARG A 648 -24.30 -7.54 -31.13
CA ARG A 648 -23.32 -6.96 -30.22
C ARG A 648 -23.11 -7.84 -28.98
N TRP A 649 -24.20 -8.41 -28.46
CA TRP A 649 -24.15 -9.29 -27.29
C TRP A 649 -23.30 -10.53 -27.55
N LEU A 650 -23.50 -11.23 -28.68
CA LEU A 650 -22.74 -12.43 -29.00
C LEU A 650 -21.25 -12.15 -29.28
N ALA A 651 -20.93 -10.96 -29.81
CA ALA A 651 -19.54 -10.56 -30.02
C ALA A 651 -18.78 -10.30 -28.70
N ASP A 652 -19.48 -9.78 -27.69
CA ASP A 652 -18.83 -9.28 -26.47
C ASP A 652 -19.01 -10.21 -25.25
N VAL A 653 -20.01 -11.10 -25.23
CA VAL A 653 -20.34 -11.92 -24.04
C VAL A 653 -19.19 -12.82 -23.58
N GLY A 654 -18.33 -13.24 -24.51
CA GLY A 654 -17.15 -14.06 -24.21
C GLY A 654 -16.10 -13.37 -23.33
N TYR A 655 -16.14 -12.04 -23.21
CA TYR A 655 -15.21 -11.27 -22.37
C TYR A 655 -15.72 -11.00 -20.96
N VAL A 656 -16.98 -11.34 -20.66
CA VAL A 656 -17.52 -11.20 -19.30
C VAL A 656 -16.85 -12.24 -18.41
N THR A 657 -16.30 -11.83 -17.27
CA THR A 657 -15.60 -12.75 -16.35
C THR A 657 -16.21 -12.78 -14.94
N THR A 658 -16.98 -11.76 -14.57
CA THR A 658 -17.62 -11.67 -13.24
C THR A 658 -18.69 -12.76 -13.09
N PRO A 659 -18.59 -13.69 -12.11
CA PRO A 659 -19.47 -14.87 -12.02
C PRO A 659 -20.97 -14.56 -11.97
N ASP A 660 -21.39 -13.58 -11.16
CA ASP A 660 -22.82 -13.26 -11.00
C ASP A 660 -23.40 -12.60 -12.26
N VAL A 661 -22.63 -11.71 -12.89
CA VAL A 661 -22.99 -11.07 -14.16
C VAL A 661 -23.07 -12.11 -15.28
N MET A 662 -22.11 -13.06 -15.31
CA MET A 662 -22.09 -14.15 -16.28
C MET A 662 -23.34 -15.04 -16.18
N ARG A 663 -23.81 -15.36 -14.95
CA ARG A 663 -25.06 -16.11 -14.77
C ARG A 663 -26.26 -15.42 -15.40
N VAL A 664 -26.37 -14.10 -15.24
CA VAL A 664 -27.43 -13.29 -15.86
C VAL A 664 -27.33 -13.36 -17.39
N HIS A 665 -26.13 -13.24 -17.97
CA HIS A 665 -25.95 -13.39 -19.41
C HIS A 665 -26.32 -14.78 -19.92
N ILE A 666 -25.87 -15.84 -19.25
CA ILE A 666 -26.20 -17.22 -19.64
C ILE A 666 -27.72 -17.43 -19.59
N GLN A 667 -28.38 -17.02 -18.51
CA GLN A 667 -29.84 -17.13 -18.40
C GLN A 667 -30.55 -16.34 -19.50
N GLY A 668 -30.09 -15.11 -19.78
CA GLY A 668 -30.62 -14.29 -20.85
C GLY A 668 -30.45 -14.92 -22.24
N LEU A 669 -29.30 -15.55 -22.52
CA LEU A 669 -29.05 -16.26 -23.78
C LEU A 669 -29.91 -17.52 -23.92
N VAL A 670 -30.12 -18.25 -22.83
CA VAL A 670 -31.06 -19.39 -22.81
C VAL A 670 -32.48 -18.90 -23.12
N GLN A 671 -32.91 -17.78 -22.52
CA GLN A 671 -34.22 -17.20 -22.81
C GLN A 671 -34.33 -16.72 -24.26
N LEU A 672 -33.29 -16.08 -24.80
CA LEU A 672 -33.23 -15.67 -26.21
C LEU A 672 -33.40 -16.88 -27.15
N PHE A 673 -32.72 -18.00 -26.85
CA PHE A 673 -32.85 -19.23 -27.63
C PHE A 673 -34.28 -19.79 -27.62
N MET A 674 -34.96 -19.71 -26.47
CA MET A 674 -36.35 -20.17 -26.33
C MET A 674 -37.37 -19.25 -27.02
N HIS A 675 -37.03 -17.98 -27.23
CA HIS A 675 -37.89 -16.96 -27.85
C HIS A 675 -37.35 -16.51 -29.21
N TRP A 676 -36.71 -17.43 -29.93
CA TRP A 676 -36.08 -17.15 -31.22
C TRP A 676 -37.09 -16.62 -32.25
N THR A 677 -36.74 -15.56 -32.97
CA THR A 677 -37.58 -14.91 -33.98
C THR A 677 -37.01 -15.08 -35.39
N PRO A 678 -37.86 -15.00 -36.45
CA PRO A 678 -37.38 -15.06 -37.84
C PRO A 678 -36.36 -13.98 -38.20
N SER A 679 -36.44 -12.81 -37.56
CA SER A 679 -35.47 -11.72 -37.75
C SER A 679 -34.04 -12.10 -37.36
N LEU A 680 -33.87 -13.08 -36.47
CA LEU A 680 -32.57 -13.60 -36.05
C LEU A 680 -32.05 -14.76 -36.91
N GLU A 681 -32.90 -15.42 -37.72
CA GLU A 681 -32.47 -16.53 -38.59
C GLU A 681 -31.45 -16.08 -39.66
N ALA A 682 -31.56 -14.84 -40.12
CA ALA A 682 -30.65 -14.25 -41.10
C ALA A 682 -29.42 -13.59 -40.47
N LEU A 683 -29.28 -13.60 -39.14
CA LEU A 683 -28.18 -12.96 -38.44
C LEU A 683 -26.92 -13.84 -38.50
N TYR A 684 -25.87 -13.32 -39.14
CA TYR A 684 -24.53 -13.87 -39.07
C TYR A 684 -23.69 -13.03 -38.10
N VAL A 685 -22.91 -13.70 -37.25
CA VAL A 685 -21.96 -13.09 -36.31
C VAL A 685 -20.57 -13.65 -36.56
N ASP A 686 -19.53 -12.90 -36.16
CA ASP A 686 -18.16 -13.37 -36.25
C ASP A 686 -17.97 -14.60 -35.35
N GLY A 687 -17.47 -15.69 -35.93
CA GLY A 687 -17.13 -16.93 -35.23
C GLY A 687 -15.68 -16.95 -34.76
N ASP A 688 -15.15 -18.16 -34.56
CA ASP A 688 -13.77 -18.33 -34.08
C ASP A 688 -12.71 -17.86 -35.09
N VAL A 689 -11.63 -17.29 -34.56
CA VAL A 689 -10.44 -16.99 -35.36
C VAL A 689 -9.80 -18.30 -35.79
N LEU A 690 -9.66 -18.51 -37.10
CA LEU A 690 -9.01 -19.71 -37.63
C LEU A 690 -7.53 -19.76 -37.22
N PRO A 691 -7.00 -20.94 -36.83
CA PRO A 691 -5.63 -21.07 -36.36
C PRO A 691 -4.63 -20.63 -37.43
N ALA A 692 -3.58 -19.91 -37.01
CA ALA A 692 -2.52 -19.51 -37.91
C ALA A 692 -1.79 -20.77 -38.46
N PRO A 693 -1.46 -20.81 -39.76
CA PRO A 693 -0.73 -21.93 -40.35
C PRO A 693 0.72 -22.04 -39.86
N ASP A 694 1.26 -20.99 -39.23
CA ASP A 694 2.63 -20.94 -38.72
C ASP A 694 2.60 -20.72 -37.21
N ASP A 695 3.48 -21.40 -36.45
CA ASP A 695 3.61 -21.33 -34.99
C ASP A 695 4.28 -20.03 -34.50
N ARG A 696 4.06 -18.92 -35.20
CA ARG A 696 4.67 -17.61 -34.93
C ARG A 696 3.65 -16.66 -34.32
N ILE A 697 4.12 -15.83 -33.39
CA ILE A 697 3.33 -14.76 -32.79
C ILE A 697 2.69 -13.90 -33.89
N MET A 698 1.36 -13.83 -33.85
CA MET A 698 0.54 -13.03 -34.75
C MET A 698 0.43 -11.59 -34.23
N THR A 699 1.27 -10.71 -34.77
CA THR A 699 1.25 -9.28 -34.43
C THR A 699 0.16 -8.52 -35.20
N ARG A 700 -0.24 -7.34 -34.71
CA ARG A 700 -1.22 -6.46 -35.38
C ARG A 700 -0.84 -6.12 -36.83
N SER A 701 0.45 -5.97 -37.14
CA SER A 701 0.94 -5.71 -38.51
C SER A 701 0.77 -6.93 -39.43
N ARG A 702 1.07 -8.14 -38.93
CA ARG A 702 0.86 -9.40 -39.64
C ARG A 702 -0.62 -9.73 -39.84
N ALA A 703 -1.46 -9.43 -38.85
CA ALA A 703 -2.90 -9.55 -38.96
C ALA A 703 -3.46 -8.61 -40.04
N LYS A 704 -3.00 -7.34 -40.07
CA LYS A 704 -3.37 -6.38 -41.12
C LYS A 704 -2.92 -6.80 -42.52
N SER A 705 -1.72 -7.39 -42.66
CA SER A 705 -1.23 -7.87 -43.95
C SER A 705 -1.93 -9.15 -44.44
N ARG A 706 -2.64 -9.86 -43.56
CA ARG A 706 -3.39 -11.09 -43.86
C ARG A 706 -4.86 -10.84 -44.21
N LYS A 707 -5.27 -9.61 -44.53
CA LYS A 707 -6.65 -9.33 -44.98
C LYS A 707 -6.99 -10.16 -46.24
N TYR A 708 -7.61 -11.32 -46.00
CA TYR A 708 -8.17 -12.28 -46.93
C TYR A 708 -7.17 -12.97 -47.88
N ALA A 709 -6.74 -14.17 -47.49
CA ALA A 709 -6.53 -15.28 -48.41
C ALA A 709 -7.67 -16.27 -48.22
#